data_AF-A0A0P9RK40-F1
#
_entry.id   AF-A0A0P9RK40-F1
#
_cell.length_a   1.000
_cell.length_b   1.000
_cell.length_c   1.000
_cell.angle_alpha   90.00
_cell.angle_beta   90.00
_cell.angle_gamma   90.00
#
_symmetry.space_group_name_H-M   'P 1'
#
loop_
_entity.id
_entity.type
_entity.pdbx_description
1 polymer ?
#
loop_
_entity_poly.entity_id
_entity_poly.type
_entity_poly.pdbx_seq_one_letter_code
_entity_poly.pdbx_strand_id
1 'polypeptide(L)'
;MFNECLHDFLTARATLAPDATAAMFNDLPISNAQLEQRADQVARSLIAEGIPIGSRVAIQVPRSLDMLAGVIGILKAGCTCVPIDPEDTDERRTAILNHSDAQALVTVPDQASEHFVGSWTGVRLNLIRLIDTLHAHDLQNLPAVDADSLAFLFYTSGSTGQPKGVMLSHRALVSGQRWLQTRFPLSKKDRQLLRTTLSVTNLVREIFWPLLSGCVIVVLPPGEHRDPSKLVDAINQSGISVFLAVPALLAGMIEEPEFKQNRTLRYVFSSSDVMPGDLPSRFFACDMPARLFNLYGLTEALYSCHWECHPEQEYAGFVPVGFPAELTPIIVDESLCKVTDAQPGELLITGTGIADGYFKQPELTRERFIDTPYGMAFRTGDIAKQDADGRIDLLGRIDDQLKVAGYRVEPGEIEAHLNRCSGVKKAVVVGIRAPSGNTRLSAYLTFEPGVELSAAAIRTSLADRLPDYMVPARFLVVDAIPYTDNGKVDRKTLRESHSWELELSEDKTRPTTETQARICKLWEEVLGIEGIGILDNFFSLGGDSIQGFLISAKARQLGMRLSATQVFETPTVAEMAMHVESQGLREPGADIVDPGTSNAAFIPNNDVRNVMTAHGAQACSALTDMQKGMLFHSLLDPDSGVYFEQFIYHLEGTVVEPSLRKAWEQVVQRHEILRTAVVTDGLMEPLQFIHEHAKLDWSSLNLSHTAPAQMQQSIEAYLSEDRRRGFVYEQAPLFRLTLITLGNNQYKLVMSYHHLVLDAWSLFILLSDSLEFYRAALDGTPPTLAAARPFRDYVTALTQEDVSAAKAYWKNRLKGFNTPTIISQSEKLNLSASAQELHAEARLDMTELETERLLTFGRKNQLTLNTLVQGAWALVLAKHSQQRDICFGITITHRPVDLAGVQDMVGIFINSLPMRLCVSPQATLAQWLQEVQGVQVGARAYEHYPLPLVQAGAEVASDQPLFETLLIFENFPRTSDWRAKKGIKIRQERYVGWTNYPFAIEAMPEETLYFQVKYDKGFFSPTKVSEVLEDFHSILNTIGMGTAKTLGELVGQLNKTVVPNKAGHGAYTRGQASLPMQRTGASSQAQERLAGIWQQTLRLDEIDVRTPFLALGGNSLLALQVYALSRLDGFDFELKDLLSDNGTIENLASYL
;
A
#
# COMPACT_ATOMS: atom_id res chain seq x y z
N MET A 1 26.12 -26.48 -39.45
CA MET A 1 24.89 -27.20 -39.07
C MET A 1 25.16 -27.92 -37.77
N PHE A 2 24.27 -27.75 -36.78
CA PHE A 2 24.37 -28.43 -35.50
C PHE A 2 23.74 -29.82 -35.64
N ASN A 3 24.51 -30.88 -35.44
CA ASN A 3 24.02 -32.26 -35.47
C ASN A 3 23.74 -32.79 -34.06
N GLU A 4 23.78 -31.92 -33.05
CA GLU A 4 23.55 -32.25 -31.64
C GLU A 4 22.14 -31.82 -31.21
N CYS A 5 21.58 -32.55 -30.25
CA CYS A 5 20.33 -32.24 -29.58
C CYS A 5 20.56 -31.58 -28.22
N LEU A 6 19.53 -30.94 -27.68
CA LEU A 6 19.60 -30.26 -26.37
C LEU A 6 20.00 -31.20 -25.22
N HIS A 7 19.53 -32.45 -25.24
CA HIS A 7 19.84 -33.43 -24.21
C HIS A 7 21.30 -33.92 -24.26
N ASP A 8 21.97 -33.80 -25.41
CA ASP A 8 23.40 -34.16 -25.54
C ASP A 8 24.29 -33.28 -24.67
N PHE A 9 23.85 -32.08 -24.31
CA PHE A 9 24.57 -31.21 -23.38
C PHE A 9 24.76 -31.89 -22.02
N LEU A 10 23.71 -32.51 -21.48
CA LEU A 10 23.80 -33.25 -20.21
C LEU A 10 24.66 -34.52 -20.38
N THR A 11 24.45 -35.30 -21.44
CA THR A 11 25.23 -36.52 -21.70
C THR A 11 26.73 -36.23 -21.82
N ALA A 12 27.10 -35.14 -22.51
CA ALA A 12 28.48 -34.69 -22.60
C ALA A 12 29.04 -34.28 -21.22
N ARG A 13 28.25 -33.60 -20.37
CA ARG A 13 28.68 -33.25 -19.01
C ARG A 13 28.82 -34.47 -18.11
N ALA A 14 27.88 -35.41 -18.14
CA ALA A 14 27.93 -36.64 -17.36
C ALA A 14 29.15 -37.49 -17.73
N THR A 15 29.59 -37.44 -18.99
CA THR A 15 30.82 -38.12 -19.45
C THR A 15 32.09 -37.36 -19.02
N LEU A 16 32.12 -36.03 -19.19
CA LEU A 16 33.32 -35.23 -18.95
C LEU A 16 33.57 -34.93 -17.46
N ALA A 17 32.52 -34.80 -16.66
CA ALA A 17 32.56 -34.40 -15.26
C ALA A 17 31.38 -35.00 -14.46
N PRO A 18 31.34 -36.34 -14.29
CA PRO A 18 30.20 -37.04 -13.70
C PRO A 18 29.84 -36.55 -12.30
N ASP A 19 30.85 -36.28 -11.47
CA ASP A 19 30.67 -35.91 -10.06
C ASP A 19 30.46 -34.40 -9.84
N ALA A 20 30.58 -33.58 -10.89
CA ALA A 20 30.33 -32.15 -10.76
C ALA A 20 28.83 -31.87 -10.60
N THR A 21 28.49 -30.90 -9.75
CA THR A 21 27.09 -30.46 -9.53
C THR A 21 26.49 -29.92 -10.82
N ALA A 22 25.36 -30.49 -11.24
CA ALA A 22 24.58 -30.01 -12.37
C ALA A 22 23.54 -28.98 -11.92
N ALA A 23 22.80 -29.32 -10.86
CA ALA A 23 21.73 -28.49 -10.33
C ALA A 23 21.62 -28.59 -8.81
N MET A 24 20.95 -27.62 -8.19
CA MET A 24 20.64 -27.58 -6.76
C MET A 24 19.20 -27.13 -6.52
N PHE A 25 18.56 -27.69 -5.48
CA PHE A 25 17.23 -27.28 -5.02
C PHE A 25 17.22 -27.33 -3.49
N ASN A 26 16.89 -26.23 -2.81
CA ASN A 26 16.98 -26.10 -1.34
C ASN A 26 18.33 -26.59 -0.78
N ASP A 27 19.43 -26.12 -1.38
CA ASP A 27 20.82 -26.53 -1.05
C ASP A 27 21.15 -28.02 -1.23
N LEU A 28 20.23 -28.82 -1.78
CA LEU A 28 20.48 -30.22 -2.12
C LEU A 28 21.01 -30.31 -3.56
N PRO A 29 22.28 -30.73 -3.76
CA PRO A 29 22.87 -30.85 -5.10
C PRO A 29 22.48 -32.17 -5.77
N ILE A 30 22.43 -32.16 -7.10
CA ILE A 30 22.45 -33.35 -7.94
C ILE A 30 23.63 -33.26 -8.91
N SER A 31 24.42 -34.33 -9.02
CA SER A 31 25.56 -34.37 -9.95
C SER A 31 25.11 -34.57 -11.41
N ASN A 32 25.99 -34.30 -12.36
CA ASN A 32 25.72 -34.58 -13.78
C ASN A 32 25.36 -36.06 -14.00
N ALA A 33 26.08 -36.99 -13.37
CA ALA A 33 25.80 -38.43 -13.51
C ALA A 33 24.45 -38.83 -12.91
N GLN A 34 24.08 -38.26 -11.76
CA GLN A 34 22.79 -38.56 -11.11
C GLN A 34 21.62 -37.99 -11.92
N LEU A 35 21.74 -36.75 -12.43
CA LEU A 35 20.70 -36.15 -13.26
C LEU A 35 20.54 -36.88 -14.59
N GLU A 36 21.67 -37.28 -15.20
CA GLU A 36 21.67 -38.11 -16.42
C GLU A 36 20.98 -39.45 -16.18
N GLN A 37 21.28 -40.12 -15.06
CA GLN A 37 20.65 -41.38 -14.70
C GLN A 37 19.13 -41.24 -14.56
N ARG A 38 18.64 -40.20 -13.86
CA ARG A 38 17.19 -39.96 -13.71
C ARG A 38 16.52 -39.64 -15.04
N ALA A 39 17.17 -38.84 -15.89
CA ALA A 39 16.65 -38.51 -17.22
C ALA A 39 16.60 -39.76 -18.12
N ASP A 40 17.61 -40.62 -18.08
CA ASP A 40 17.65 -41.90 -18.78
C ASP A 40 16.52 -42.84 -18.30
N GLN A 41 16.27 -42.89 -16.99
CA GLN A 41 15.17 -43.69 -16.41
C GLN A 41 13.81 -43.20 -16.90
N VAL A 42 13.58 -41.89 -16.93
CA VAL A 42 12.36 -41.32 -17.51
C VAL A 42 12.23 -41.73 -18.99
N ALA A 43 13.31 -41.60 -19.77
CA ALA A 43 13.30 -41.92 -21.19
C ALA A 43 12.98 -43.40 -21.47
N ARG A 44 13.64 -44.32 -20.75
CA ARG A 44 13.41 -45.78 -20.87
C ARG A 44 12.00 -46.15 -20.42
N SER A 45 11.51 -45.55 -19.34
CA SER A 45 10.16 -45.81 -18.84
C SER A 45 9.10 -45.35 -19.83
N LEU A 46 9.25 -44.17 -20.47
CA LEU A 46 8.33 -43.74 -21.54
C LEU A 46 8.29 -44.72 -22.72
N ILE A 47 9.45 -45.27 -23.11
CA ILE A 47 9.53 -46.29 -24.17
C ILE A 47 8.85 -47.59 -23.73
N ALA A 48 9.05 -48.02 -22.48
CA ALA A 48 8.44 -49.22 -21.92
C ALA A 48 6.91 -49.12 -21.78
N GLU A 49 6.39 -47.93 -21.49
CA GLU A 49 4.96 -47.59 -21.50
C GLU A 49 4.38 -47.53 -22.93
N GLY A 50 5.19 -47.81 -23.96
CA GLY A 50 4.76 -47.90 -25.34
C GLY A 50 4.58 -46.55 -26.03
N ILE A 51 5.13 -45.46 -25.48
CA ILE A 51 5.11 -44.13 -26.11
C ILE A 51 6.07 -44.13 -27.31
N PRO A 52 5.60 -44.00 -28.55
CA PRO A 52 6.45 -44.02 -29.75
C PRO A 52 7.37 -42.80 -29.83
N ILE A 53 8.53 -42.97 -30.45
CA ILE A 53 9.45 -41.88 -30.82
C ILE A 53 8.71 -40.84 -31.68
N GLY A 54 9.01 -39.56 -31.47
CA GLY A 54 8.35 -38.44 -32.14
C GLY A 54 6.97 -38.14 -31.57
N SER A 55 6.57 -38.77 -30.46
CA SER A 55 5.31 -38.45 -29.76
C SER A 55 5.40 -37.15 -28.99
N ARG A 56 4.25 -36.51 -28.76
CA ARG A 56 4.13 -35.35 -27.87
C ARG A 56 3.84 -35.87 -26.46
N VAL A 57 4.68 -35.50 -25.51
CA VAL A 57 4.52 -35.85 -24.10
C VAL A 57 4.37 -34.56 -23.32
N ALA A 58 3.19 -34.38 -22.72
CA ALA A 58 2.93 -33.25 -21.86
C ALA A 58 3.56 -33.46 -20.49
N ILE A 59 4.05 -32.38 -19.88
CA ILE A 59 4.59 -32.40 -18.53
C ILE A 59 4.01 -31.25 -17.72
N GLN A 60 3.44 -31.59 -16.56
CA GLN A 60 2.85 -30.65 -15.62
C GLN A 60 3.32 -30.99 -14.20
N VAL A 61 4.42 -30.40 -13.78
CA VAL A 61 5.03 -30.63 -12.46
C VAL A 61 5.58 -29.31 -11.90
N PRO A 62 5.63 -29.14 -10.57
CA PRO A 62 6.30 -27.98 -9.97
C PRO A 62 7.81 -27.99 -10.27
N ARG A 63 8.46 -26.82 -10.15
CA ARG A 63 9.92 -26.72 -10.28
C ARG A 63 10.61 -27.60 -9.22
N SER A 64 11.45 -28.51 -9.68
CA SER A 64 12.23 -29.43 -8.84
C SER A 64 13.40 -30.00 -9.65
N LEU A 65 14.29 -30.75 -8.99
CA LEU A 65 15.33 -31.51 -9.69
C LEU A 65 14.74 -32.61 -10.58
N ASP A 66 13.62 -33.21 -10.16
CA ASP A 66 12.94 -34.23 -10.95
C ASP A 66 12.26 -33.64 -12.19
N MET A 67 11.81 -32.39 -12.15
CA MET A 67 11.31 -31.68 -13.33
C MET A 67 12.39 -31.58 -14.41
N LEU A 68 13.64 -31.27 -14.04
CA LEU A 68 14.77 -31.27 -14.98
C LEU A 68 14.96 -32.65 -15.62
N ALA A 69 14.95 -33.71 -14.80
CA ALA A 69 15.05 -35.09 -15.29
C ALA A 69 13.87 -35.45 -16.21
N GLY A 70 12.66 -35.02 -15.89
CA GLY A 70 11.45 -35.23 -16.68
C GLY A 70 11.52 -34.59 -18.06
N VAL A 71 11.85 -33.31 -18.12
CA VAL A 71 12.00 -32.56 -19.38
C VAL A 71 13.10 -33.18 -20.25
N ILE A 72 14.28 -33.45 -19.68
CA ILE A 72 15.41 -34.00 -20.44
C ILE A 72 15.13 -35.44 -20.87
N GLY A 73 14.49 -36.24 -20.02
CA GLY A 73 14.10 -37.62 -20.30
C GLY A 73 13.09 -37.75 -21.43
N ILE A 74 12.11 -36.84 -21.50
CA ILE A 74 11.17 -36.78 -22.64
C ILE A 74 11.95 -36.56 -23.96
N LEU A 75 12.90 -35.63 -23.97
CA LEU A 75 13.73 -35.35 -25.15
C LEU A 75 14.63 -36.55 -25.50
N LYS A 76 15.21 -37.23 -24.51
CA LYS A 76 16.02 -38.44 -24.70
C LYS A 76 15.22 -39.64 -25.22
N ALA A 77 13.92 -39.72 -24.92
CA ALA A 77 13.01 -40.69 -25.53
C ALA A 77 12.71 -40.38 -27.01
N GLY A 78 13.27 -39.29 -27.57
CA GLY A 78 12.96 -38.80 -28.90
C GLY A 78 11.55 -38.21 -29.02
N CYS A 79 10.94 -37.83 -27.91
CA CYS A 79 9.62 -37.22 -27.86
C CYS A 79 9.71 -35.68 -27.82
N THR A 80 8.66 -35.02 -28.29
CA THR A 80 8.48 -33.57 -28.17
C THR A 80 7.87 -33.25 -26.80
N CYS A 81 8.54 -32.41 -26.03
CA CYS A 81 8.06 -31.95 -24.74
C CYS A 81 6.99 -30.86 -24.92
N VAL A 82 5.83 -31.06 -24.28
CA VAL A 82 4.74 -30.09 -24.23
C VAL A 82 4.61 -29.58 -22.78
N PRO A 83 5.33 -28.52 -22.40
CA PRO A 83 5.28 -28.03 -21.05
C PRO A 83 3.96 -27.32 -20.77
N ILE A 84 3.32 -27.66 -19.65
CA ILE A 84 2.06 -27.07 -19.18
C ILE A 84 2.32 -26.48 -17.79
N ASP A 85 1.87 -25.25 -17.56
CA ASP A 85 2.04 -24.62 -16.27
C ASP A 85 1.11 -25.26 -15.23
N PRO A 86 1.58 -25.65 -14.04
CA PRO A 86 0.70 -26.09 -12.97
C PRO A 86 -0.32 -25.02 -12.53
N GLU A 87 -0.02 -23.74 -12.78
CA GLU A 87 -0.92 -22.61 -12.47
C GLU A 87 -1.93 -22.30 -13.61
N ASP A 88 -1.87 -22.99 -14.76
CA ASP A 88 -2.84 -22.81 -15.84
C ASP A 88 -4.24 -23.33 -15.45
N THR A 89 -5.29 -22.63 -15.94
CA THR A 89 -6.69 -23.04 -15.70
C THR A 89 -7.00 -24.40 -16.31
N ASP A 90 -8.05 -25.02 -15.78
CA ASP A 90 -8.50 -26.34 -16.18
C ASP A 90 -8.86 -26.42 -17.68
N GLU A 91 -9.52 -25.40 -18.20
CA GLU A 91 -9.87 -25.34 -19.62
C GLU A 91 -8.62 -25.21 -20.50
N ARG A 92 -7.68 -24.34 -20.11
CA ARG A 92 -6.46 -24.08 -20.89
C ARG A 92 -5.57 -25.32 -20.96
N ARG A 93 -5.35 -25.99 -19.83
CA ARG A 93 -4.56 -27.23 -19.79
C ARG A 93 -5.20 -28.32 -20.65
N THR A 94 -6.53 -28.47 -20.60
CA THR A 94 -7.27 -29.42 -21.45
C THR A 94 -7.16 -29.06 -22.93
N ALA A 95 -7.27 -27.77 -23.27
CA ALA A 95 -7.13 -27.28 -24.64
C ALA A 95 -5.72 -27.55 -25.20
N ILE A 96 -4.67 -27.33 -24.40
CA ILE A 96 -3.28 -27.64 -24.79
C ILE A 96 -3.10 -29.15 -25.00
N LEU A 97 -3.58 -29.98 -24.07
CA LEU A 97 -3.50 -31.45 -24.18
C LEU A 97 -4.18 -31.97 -25.44
N ASN A 98 -5.39 -31.48 -25.74
CA ASN A 98 -6.13 -31.87 -26.93
C ASN A 98 -5.52 -31.30 -28.22
N HIS A 99 -5.13 -30.02 -28.24
CA HIS A 99 -4.55 -29.41 -29.44
C HIS A 99 -3.22 -30.08 -29.80
N SER A 100 -2.38 -30.37 -28.79
CA SER A 100 -1.06 -31.00 -28.97
C SER A 100 -1.11 -32.46 -29.39
N ASP A 101 -2.26 -33.13 -29.35
CA ASP A 101 -2.33 -34.61 -29.46
C ASP A 101 -1.29 -35.29 -28.55
N ALA A 102 -1.16 -34.81 -27.31
CA ALA A 102 -0.23 -35.40 -26.36
C ALA A 102 -0.65 -36.85 -26.06
N GLN A 103 0.26 -37.80 -26.25
CA GLN A 103 -0.02 -39.21 -26.00
C GLN A 103 0.13 -39.59 -24.53
N ALA A 104 0.95 -38.83 -23.80
CA ALA A 104 1.12 -38.99 -22.37
C ALA A 104 1.16 -37.65 -21.65
N LEU A 105 0.76 -37.66 -20.38
CA LEU A 105 0.88 -36.54 -19.45
C LEU A 105 1.65 -37.01 -18.22
N VAL A 106 2.81 -36.39 -17.97
CA VAL A 106 3.70 -36.67 -16.84
C VAL A 106 3.41 -35.70 -15.70
N THR A 107 3.06 -36.23 -14.51
CA THR A 107 2.69 -35.45 -13.30
C THR A 107 3.33 -36.02 -12.01
N VAL A 108 3.16 -35.36 -10.86
CA VAL A 108 3.54 -35.87 -9.52
C VAL A 108 2.30 -36.17 -8.64
N PRO A 109 2.36 -37.17 -7.73
CA PRO A 109 1.24 -37.62 -6.91
C PRO A 109 1.10 -36.79 -5.62
N ASP A 110 0.69 -35.54 -5.73
CA ASP A 110 0.16 -34.73 -4.61
C ASP A 110 -0.57 -33.45 -5.09
N GLN A 111 -0.83 -33.39 -6.39
CA GLN A 111 -1.48 -32.24 -7.03
C GLN A 111 -2.94 -32.65 -7.28
N ALA A 112 -3.86 -31.68 -7.22
CA ALA A 112 -5.27 -31.83 -7.64
C ALA A 112 -5.45 -32.33 -9.10
N SER A 113 -4.35 -32.64 -9.80
CA SER A 113 -4.26 -33.17 -11.16
C SER A 113 -4.79 -34.60 -11.34
N GLU A 114 -5.08 -35.36 -10.27
CA GLU A 114 -5.77 -36.66 -10.42
C GLU A 114 -7.19 -36.53 -11.01
N HIS A 115 -7.87 -35.40 -10.78
CA HIS A 115 -9.27 -35.20 -11.19
C HIS A 115 -9.42 -34.41 -12.51
N PHE A 116 -8.31 -34.00 -13.11
CA PHE A 116 -8.32 -32.81 -13.96
C PHE A 116 -8.50 -33.07 -15.47
N VAL A 117 -8.19 -34.26 -15.97
CA VAL A 117 -8.11 -34.44 -17.43
C VAL A 117 -9.47 -34.84 -18.00
N GLY A 118 -10.24 -33.85 -18.48
CA GLY A 118 -11.60 -33.98 -19.01
C GLY A 118 -11.76 -35.03 -20.14
N SER A 119 -11.87 -34.59 -21.40
CA SER A 119 -12.13 -35.48 -22.56
C SER A 119 -10.87 -36.12 -23.18
N TRP A 120 -9.68 -35.86 -22.64
CA TRP A 120 -8.41 -36.34 -23.22
C TRP A 120 -8.15 -37.81 -22.87
N THR A 121 -7.69 -38.58 -23.86
CA THR A 121 -7.63 -40.06 -23.81
C THR A 121 -6.22 -40.64 -23.74
N GLY A 122 -5.20 -39.80 -23.49
CA GLY A 122 -3.81 -40.26 -23.40
C GLY A 122 -3.46 -40.93 -22.06
N VAL A 123 -2.22 -41.38 -21.94
CA VAL A 123 -1.72 -42.12 -20.77
C VAL A 123 -1.20 -41.14 -19.71
N ARG A 124 -1.70 -41.24 -18.48
CA ARG A 124 -1.16 -40.46 -17.35
C ARG A 124 -0.03 -41.23 -16.69
N LEU A 125 1.12 -40.58 -16.56
CA LEU A 125 2.34 -41.17 -16.00
C LEU A 125 2.82 -40.35 -14.81
N ASN A 126 3.32 -41.05 -13.81
CA ASN A 126 3.83 -40.44 -12.59
C ASN A 126 5.35 -40.27 -12.68
N LEU A 127 5.84 -39.04 -12.65
CA LEU A 127 7.25 -38.72 -12.81
C LEU A 127 8.15 -39.44 -11.79
N ILE A 128 7.72 -39.51 -10.53
CA ILE A 128 8.49 -40.19 -9.47
C ILE A 128 8.59 -41.68 -9.80
N ARG A 129 7.50 -42.30 -10.26
CA ARG A 129 7.55 -43.70 -10.71
C ARG A 129 8.44 -43.88 -11.93
N LEU A 130 8.39 -42.98 -12.91
CA LEU A 130 9.26 -43.06 -14.09
C LEU A 130 10.76 -43.00 -13.71
N ILE A 131 11.09 -42.33 -12.60
CA ILE A 131 12.45 -42.27 -12.05
C ILE A 131 12.77 -43.53 -11.21
N ASP A 132 11.87 -43.93 -10.31
CA ASP A 132 12.12 -44.99 -9.32
C ASP A 132 11.93 -46.42 -9.83
N THR A 133 11.31 -46.63 -10.99
CA THR A 133 11.02 -47.98 -11.51
C THR A 133 12.31 -48.68 -11.95
N LEU A 134 12.95 -49.36 -11.01
CA LEU A 134 14.10 -50.24 -11.23
C LEU A 134 13.63 -51.64 -11.66
N HIS A 135 13.22 -51.82 -12.91
CA HIS A 135 12.92 -53.13 -13.48
C HIS A 135 13.51 -53.29 -14.88
N ALA A 136 14.13 -54.46 -15.15
CA ALA A 136 14.60 -55.14 -16.38
C ALA A 136 14.91 -54.38 -17.70
N HIS A 137 14.35 -53.20 -17.92
CA HIS A 137 14.45 -52.32 -19.08
C HIS A 137 15.71 -51.43 -19.10
N ASP A 138 16.58 -51.50 -18.09
CA ASP A 138 17.90 -50.83 -18.08
C ASP A 138 18.80 -51.21 -19.28
N LEU A 139 18.42 -52.26 -20.02
CA LEU A 139 19.11 -52.76 -21.20
C LEU A 139 18.55 -52.25 -22.54
N GLN A 140 17.45 -51.48 -22.56
CA GLN A 140 16.96 -50.87 -23.79
C GLN A 140 17.81 -49.65 -24.15
N ASN A 141 18.41 -49.69 -25.34
CA ASN A 141 19.15 -48.56 -25.90
C ASN A 141 18.20 -47.40 -26.14
N LEU A 142 18.58 -46.20 -25.70
CA LEU A 142 17.87 -44.98 -26.04
C LEU A 142 17.98 -44.72 -27.55
N PRO A 143 16.94 -44.16 -28.17
CA PRO A 143 16.94 -43.89 -29.60
C PRO A 143 17.93 -42.78 -29.97
N ALA A 144 18.47 -42.84 -31.19
CA ALA A 144 19.15 -41.69 -31.77
C ALA A 144 18.10 -40.66 -32.20
N VAL A 145 18.26 -39.41 -31.78
CA VAL A 145 17.35 -38.30 -32.08
C VAL A 145 18.01 -37.37 -33.09
N ASP A 146 17.28 -37.04 -34.17
CA ASP A 146 17.76 -36.09 -35.17
C ASP A 146 17.60 -34.65 -34.65
N ALA A 147 18.60 -33.78 -34.89
CA ALA A 147 18.55 -32.37 -34.50
C ALA A 147 17.39 -31.60 -35.17
N ASP A 148 16.86 -32.09 -36.29
CA ASP A 148 15.70 -31.52 -36.97
C ASP A 148 14.36 -31.98 -36.36
N SER A 149 14.40 -32.88 -35.38
CA SER A 149 13.20 -33.29 -34.63
C SER A 149 12.71 -32.17 -33.70
N LEU A 150 11.39 -32.11 -33.51
CA LEU A 150 10.76 -31.17 -32.57
C LEU A 150 11.14 -31.51 -31.12
N ALA A 151 11.81 -30.56 -30.46
CA ALA A 151 12.15 -30.65 -29.06
C ALA A 151 10.98 -30.17 -28.19
N PHE A 152 10.40 -29.02 -28.51
CA PHE A 152 9.34 -28.41 -27.72
C PHE A 152 8.16 -27.94 -28.57
N LEU A 153 6.98 -28.02 -27.96
CA LEU A 153 5.78 -27.35 -28.43
C LEU A 153 5.29 -26.37 -27.36
N PHE A 154 5.71 -25.11 -27.46
CA PHE A 154 5.27 -24.06 -26.54
C PHE A 154 3.99 -23.41 -27.05
N TYR A 155 3.07 -23.10 -26.15
CA TYR A 155 1.77 -22.54 -26.51
C TYR A 155 1.70 -21.04 -26.25
N THR A 156 1.42 -20.27 -27.30
CA THR A 156 1.12 -18.84 -27.23
C THR A 156 -0.39 -18.60 -27.37
N SER A 157 -0.85 -17.41 -27.00
CA SER A 157 -2.23 -16.98 -27.23
C SER A 157 -2.53 -16.87 -28.73
N GLY A 158 -3.76 -17.14 -29.14
CA GLY A 158 -4.16 -17.18 -30.55
C GLY A 158 -5.29 -16.23 -30.91
N SER A 159 -5.20 -15.55 -32.07
CA SER A 159 -6.19 -14.57 -32.54
C SER A 159 -7.64 -15.09 -32.69
N THR A 160 -7.86 -16.40 -32.67
CA THR A 160 -9.18 -17.06 -32.74
C THR A 160 -9.65 -17.65 -31.39
N GLY A 161 -8.86 -17.46 -30.33
CA GLY A 161 -9.09 -18.07 -29.01
C GLY A 161 -8.83 -19.56 -28.95
N GLN A 162 -7.90 -20.05 -29.77
CA GLN A 162 -7.35 -21.40 -29.69
C GLN A 162 -5.83 -21.28 -29.46
N PRO A 163 -5.25 -22.05 -28.52
CA PRO A 163 -3.82 -22.02 -28.25
C PRO A 163 -2.98 -22.29 -29.52
N LYS A 164 -1.98 -21.46 -29.79
CA LYS A 164 -1.06 -21.63 -30.93
C LYS A 164 0.19 -22.38 -30.47
N GLY A 165 0.34 -23.63 -30.89
CA GLY A 165 1.52 -24.45 -30.58
C GLY A 165 2.69 -24.11 -31.49
N VAL A 166 3.71 -23.42 -30.99
CA VAL A 166 4.94 -23.07 -31.72
C VAL A 166 5.89 -24.26 -31.73
N MET A 167 6.24 -24.72 -32.92
CA MET A 167 7.08 -25.90 -33.14
C MET A 167 8.56 -25.51 -33.12
N LEU A 168 9.30 -25.94 -32.09
CA LEU A 168 10.72 -25.64 -31.92
C LEU A 168 11.54 -26.93 -32.02
N SER A 169 12.36 -27.03 -33.08
CA SER A 169 13.31 -28.12 -33.30
C SER A 169 14.52 -28.02 -32.36
N HIS A 170 15.19 -29.16 -32.14
CA HIS A 170 16.44 -29.20 -31.38
C HIS A 170 17.48 -28.25 -31.97
N ARG A 171 17.66 -28.28 -33.30
CA ARG A 171 18.58 -27.44 -34.06
C ARG A 171 18.36 -25.95 -33.81
N ALA A 172 17.10 -25.50 -33.84
CA ALA A 172 16.76 -24.10 -33.60
C ALA A 172 17.18 -23.66 -32.18
N LEU A 173 16.84 -24.46 -31.17
CA LEU A 173 17.13 -24.13 -29.77
C LEU A 173 18.62 -24.23 -29.43
N VAL A 174 19.34 -25.20 -30.00
CA VAL A 174 20.79 -25.37 -29.86
C VAL A 174 21.54 -24.16 -30.42
N SER A 175 21.12 -23.63 -31.58
CA SER A 175 21.71 -22.43 -32.18
C SER A 175 21.75 -21.26 -31.20
N GLY A 176 20.62 -20.99 -30.55
CA GLY A 176 20.49 -19.95 -29.53
C GLY A 176 21.37 -20.18 -28.29
N GLN A 177 21.45 -21.42 -27.78
CA GLN A 177 22.29 -21.73 -26.62
C GLN A 177 23.79 -21.55 -26.94
N ARG A 178 24.20 -21.90 -28.17
CA ARG A 178 25.58 -21.72 -28.64
C ARG A 178 25.92 -20.24 -28.78
N TRP A 179 25.01 -19.43 -29.34
CA TRP A 179 25.19 -17.99 -29.40
C TRP A 179 25.34 -17.36 -28.00
N LEU A 180 24.45 -17.73 -27.06
CA LEU A 180 24.54 -17.27 -25.66
C LEU A 180 25.91 -17.60 -25.05
N GLN A 181 26.41 -18.82 -25.26
CA GLN A 181 27.71 -19.24 -24.75
C GLN A 181 28.89 -18.51 -25.41
N THR A 182 28.78 -18.15 -26.69
CA THR A 182 29.80 -17.35 -27.37
C THR A 182 29.79 -15.89 -26.90
N ARG A 183 28.61 -15.28 -26.78
CA ARG A 183 28.47 -13.84 -26.44
C ARG A 183 28.64 -13.55 -24.95
N PHE A 184 28.21 -14.48 -24.10
CA PHE A 184 28.19 -14.34 -22.64
C PHE A 184 28.81 -15.59 -21.98
N PRO A 185 30.10 -15.86 -22.16
CA PRO A 185 30.69 -17.15 -21.78
C PRO A 185 30.51 -17.47 -20.30
N LEU A 186 29.78 -18.56 -20.04
CA LEU A 186 29.62 -19.19 -18.73
C LEU A 186 30.60 -20.35 -18.55
N SER A 187 30.81 -20.71 -17.29
CA SER A 187 31.69 -21.79 -16.88
C SER A 187 31.14 -22.51 -15.65
N LYS A 188 31.84 -23.55 -15.20
CA LYS A 188 31.56 -24.25 -13.94
C LYS A 188 31.67 -23.40 -12.66
N LYS A 189 32.12 -22.15 -12.76
CA LYS A 189 32.15 -21.19 -11.64
C LYS A 189 30.87 -20.38 -11.53
N ASP A 190 30.07 -20.36 -12.59
CA ASP A 190 28.86 -19.57 -12.68
C ASP A 190 27.65 -20.33 -12.10
N ARG A 191 26.65 -19.57 -11.66
CA ARG A 191 25.39 -20.09 -11.14
C ARG A 191 24.24 -19.35 -11.80
N GLN A 192 23.33 -20.10 -12.41
CA GLN A 192 22.15 -19.58 -13.10
C GLN A 192 20.92 -19.89 -12.27
N LEU A 193 20.07 -18.88 -12.02
CA LEU A 193 18.77 -19.11 -11.40
C LEU A 193 17.76 -19.64 -12.43
N LEU A 194 17.12 -20.77 -12.12
CA LEU A 194 15.96 -21.31 -12.83
C LEU A 194 14.69 -20.86 -12.11
N ARG A 195 14.05 -19.81 -12.63
CA ARG A 195 12.83 -19.19 -12.06
C ARG A 195 11.67 -19.13 -13.04
N THR A 196 11.94 -19.28 -14.33
CA THR A 196 10.93 -19.21 -15.37
C THR A 196 9.96 -20.38 -15.21
N THR A 197 8.65 -20.13 -15.39
CA THR A 197 7.63 -21.17 -15.32
C THR A 197 7.71 -22.11 -16.54
N LEU A 198 7.14 -23.31 -16.42
CA LEU A 198 7.31 -24.35 -17.44
C LEU A 198 6.82 -23.94 -18.84
N SER A 199 5.73 -23.16 -18.90
CA SER A 199 5.05 -22.78 -20.15
C SER A 199 5.75 -21.68 -20.95
N VAL A 200 6.86 -21.11 -20.45
CA VAL A 200 7.55 -19.97 -21.07
C VAL A 200 8.89 -20.40 -21.68
N THR A 201 9.16 -19.99 -22.92
CA THR A 201 10.37 -20.39 -23.68
C THR A 201 11.69 -20.03 -23.04
N ASN A 202 11.75 -19.00 -22.19
CA ASN A 202 12.96 -18.66 -21.42
C ASN A 202 13.41 -19.80 -20.49
N LEU A 203 12.54 -20.76 -20.16
CA LEU A 203 12.90 -22.01 -19.48
C LEU A 203 14.03 -22.74 -20.22
N VAL A 204 13.99 -22.79 -21.55
CA VAL A 204 15.00 -23.48 -22.37
C VAL A 204 16.39 -22.90 -22.10
N ARG A 205 16.49 -21.57 -22.00
CA ARG A 205 17.74 -20.89 -21.64
C ARG A 205 18.23 -21.28 -20.25
N GLU A 206 17.33 -21.23 -19.28
CA GLU A 206 17.69 -21.45 -17.87
C GLU A 206 18.08 -22.92 -17.58
N ILE A 207 17.70 -23.85 -18.45
CA ILE A 207 18.10 -25.27 -18.35
C ILE A 207 19.33 -25.57 -19.22
N PHE A 208 19.26 -25.32 -20.53
CA PHE A 208 20.22 -25.92 -21.47
C PHE A 208 21.50 -25.10 -21.66
N TRP A 209 21.48 -23.80 -21.45
CA TRP A 209 22.71 -22.99 -21.49
C TRP A 209 23.66 -23.29 -20.32
N PRO A 210 23.17 -23.47 -19.08
CA PRO A 210 24.01 -23.98 -17.99
C PRO A 210 24.58 -25.37 -18.25
N LEU A 211 23.76 -26.31 -18.75
CA LEU A 211 24.22 -27.67 -19.08
C LEU A 211 25.29 -27.67 -20.16
N LEU A 212 25.17 -26.80 -21.17
CA LEU A 212 26.18 -26.63 -22.21
C LEU A 212 27.54 -26.19 -21.65
N SER A 213 27.53 -25.28 -20.66
CA SER A 213 28.73 -24.63 -20.10
C SER A 213 29.29 -25.29 -18.84
N GLY A 214 28.52 -26.18 -18.21
CA GLY A 214 28.79 -26.75 -16.89
C GLY A 214 28.49 -25.79 -15.73
N CYS A 215 27.78 -24.68 -15.98
CA CYS A 215 27.27 -23.78 -14.95
C CYS A 215 26.21 -24.51 -14.09
N VAL A 216 26.19 -24.22 -12.79
CA VAL A 216 25.25 -24.86 -11.86
C VAL A 216 23.88 -24.20 -11.98
N ILE A 217 22.84 -25.00 -12.19
CA ILE A 217 21.45 -24.55 -12.17
C ILE A 217 20.98 -24.48 -10.72
N VAL A 218 20.53 -23.33 -10.26
CA VAL A 218 19.88 -23.18 -8.96
C VAL A 218 18.38 -23.08 -9.18
N VAL A 219 17.64 -24.10 -8.75
CA VAL A 219 16.20 -24.21 -8.98
C VAL A 219 15.47 -23.43 -7.88
N LEU A 220 14.70 -22.42 -8.26
CA LEU A 220 13.89 -21.64 -7.32
C LEU A 220 12.61 -22.40 -6.94
N PRO A 221 12.25 -22.45 -5.64
CA PRO A 221 10.98 -23.02 -5.19
C PRO A 221 9.75 -22.46 -5.92
N PRO A 222 8.66 -23.25 -6.02
CA PRO A 222 7.35 -22.73 -6.44
C PRO A 222 6.89 -21.55 -5.57
N GLY A 223 6.13 -20.61 -6.14
CA GLY A 223 5.56 -19.46 -5.41
C GLY A 223 6.48 -18.24 -5.23
N GLU A 224 7.80 -18.41 -5.16
CA GLU A 224 8.72 -17.30 -4.85
C GLU A 224 9.14 -16.45 -6.07
N HIS A 225 9.01 -17.00 -7.28
CA HIS A 225 9.48 -16.39 -8.54
C HIS A 225 8.87 -15.04 -8.96
N ARG A 226 7.85 -14.55 -8.25
CA ARG A 226 7.17 -13.26 -8.52
C ARG A 226 7.47 -12.19 -7.46
N ASP A 227 8.11 -12.59 -6.36
CA ASP A 227 8.40 -11.77 -5.19
C ASP A 227 9.83 -11.20 -5.33
N PRO A 228 9.99 -9.87 -5.50
CA PRO A 228 11.31 -9.26 -5.67
C PRO A 228 12.28 -9.58 -4.53
N SER A 229 11.82 -9.50 -3.28
CA SER A 229 12.63 -9.74 -2.09
C SER A 229 13.13 -11.18 -2.03
N LYS A 230 12.25 -12.16 -2.29
CA LYS A 230 12.64 -13.58 -2.35
C LYS A 230 13.65 -13.89 -3.46
N LEU A 231 13.55 -13.20 -4.59
CA LEU A 231 14.54 -13.34 -5.66
C LEU A 231 15.89 -12.75 -5.27
N VAL A 232 15.91 -11.62 -4.57
CA VAL A 232 17.15 -11.01 -4.05
C VAL A 232 17.80 -11.93 -3.02
N ASP A 233 17.02 -12.50 -2.10
CA ASP A 233 17.48 -13.51 -1.14
C ASP A 233 18.11 -14.71 -1.85
N ALA A 234 17.40 -15.31 -2.81
CA ALA A 234 17.89 -16.46 -3.56
C ALA A 234 19.18 -16.13 -4.33
N ILE A 235 19.25 -14.92 -4.93
CA ILE A 235 20.43 -14.44 -5.66
C ILE A 235 21.64 -14.34 -4.73
N ASN A 236 21.46 -13.72 -3.56
CA ASN A 236 22.53 -13.50 -2.61
C ASN A 236 22.98 -14.79 -1.92
N GLN A 237 22.05 -15.59 -1.40
CA GLN A 237 22.33 -16.83 -0.66
C GLN A 237 22.97 -17.89 -1.56
N SER A 238 22.44 -18.07 -2.78
CA SER A 238 22.96 -19.06 -3.70
C SER A 238 24.12 -18.56 -4.54
N GLY A 239 24.55 -17.30 -4.37
CA GLY A 239 25.66 -16.69 -5.11
C GLY A 239 25.43 -16.72 -6.62
N ILE A 240 24.23 -16.34 -7.06
CA ILE A 240 23.83 -16.34 -8.47
C ILE A 240 24.69 -15.34 -9.24
N SER A 241 25.22 -15.78 -10.39
CA SER A 241 26.01 -14.93 -11.28
C SER A 241 25.25 -14.50 -12.54
N VAL A 242 24.17 -15.19 -12.88
CA VAL A 242 23.38 -14.90 -14.07
C VAL A 242 21.88 -14.92 -13.75
N PHE A 243 21.21 -13.83 -14.11
CA PHE A 243 19.80 -13.62 -13.81
C PHE A 243 19.04 -13.03 -15.01
N LEU A 244 17.78 -13.42 -15.16
CA LEU A 244 16.85 -12.90 -16.17
C LEU A 244 15.59 -12.40 -15.46
N ALA A 245 15.15 -11.19 -15.74
CA ALA A 245 13.89 -10.63 -15.26
C ALA A 245 13.10 -9.95 -16.38
N VAL A 246 11.84 -9.65 -16.11
CA VAL A 246 11.11 -8.62 -16.86
C VAL A 246 11.41 -7.24 -16.27
N PRO A 247 11.27 -6.13 -17.02
CA PRO A 247 11.62 -4.79 -16.53
C PRO A 247 10.96 -4.42 -15.18
N ALA A 248 9.67 -4.71 -15.00
CA ALA A 248 8.95 -4.40 -13.76
C ALA A 248 9.50 -5.18 -12.55
N LEU A 249 9.83 -6.46 -12.74
CA LEU A 249 10.42 -7.30 -11.69
C LEU A 249 11.82 -6.81 -11.33
N LEU A 250 12.63 -6.45 -12.32
CA LEU A 250 13.96 -5.86 -12.09
C LEU A 250 13.85 -4.51 -11.35
N ALA A 251 12.86 -3.69 -11.70
CA ALA A 251 12.60 -2.41 -11.01
C ALA A 251 12.28 -2.64 -9.53
N GLY A 252 11.40 -3.59 -9.20
CA GLY A 252 11.11 -3.96 -7.82
C GLY A 252 12.36 -4.46 -7.08
N MET A 253 13.17 -5.30 -7.72
CA MET A 253 14.41 -5.82 -7.10
C MET A 253 15.45 -4.72 -6.82
N ILE A 254 15.51 -3.67 -7.63
CA ILE A 254 16.44 -2.54 -7.42
C ILE A 254 16.11 -1.76 -6.13
N GLU A 255 14.84 -1.77 -5.72
CA GLU A 255 14.39 -1.11 -4.49
C GLU A 255 14.75 -1.89 -3.22
N GLU A 256 14.99 -3.21 -3.34
CA GLU A 256 15.42 -4.05 -2.22
C GLU A 256 16.85 -3.66 -1.77
N PRO A 257 17.08 -3.26 -0.51
CA PRO A 257 18.39 -2.85 -0.02
C PRO A 257 19.49 -3.91 -0.20
N GLU A 258 19.14 -5.18 -0.03
CA GLU A 258 20.01 -6.35 -0.15
C GLU A 258 20.47 -6.58 -1.59
N PHE A 259 19.74 -6.09 -2.58
CA PHE A 259 20.14 -6.21 -3.98
C PHE A 259 21.43 -5.42 -4.24
N LYS A 260 21.55 -4.22 -3.66
CA LYS A 260 22.75 -3.35 -3.74
C LYS A 260 23.98 -3.98 -3.09
N GLN A 261 23.80 -4.97 -2.21
CA GLN A 261 24.89 -5.68 -1.55
C GLN A 261 25.44 -6.82 -2.42
N ASN A 262 24.76 -7.20 -3.50
CA ASN A 262 25.18 -8.30 -4.34
C ASN A 262 26.54 -8.01 -5.01
N ARG A 263 27.43 -9.00 -4.96
CA ARG A 263 28.75 -8.94 -5.63
C ARG A 263 29.00 -10.14 -6.55
N THR A 264 28.00 -11.00 -6.74
CA THR A 264 28.12 -12.26 -7.50
C THR A 264 27.54 -12.14 -8.91
N LEU A 265 26.52 -11.30 -9.10
CA LEU A 265 25.90 -11.06 -10.40
C LEU A 265 26.91 -10.48 -11.38
N ARG A 266 27.03 -11.16 -12.52
CA ARG A 266 27.86 -10.78 -13.65
C ARG A 266 27.01 -10.32 -14.82
N TYR A 267 25.91 -11.03 -15.07
CA TYR A 267 25.00 -10.75 -16.18
C TYR A 267 23.55 -10.70 -15.71
N VAL A 268 22.92 -9.54 -15.87
CA VAL A 268 21.48 -9.32 -15.66
C VAL A 268 20.84 -9.05 -17.01
N PHE A 269 19.87 -9.88 -17.36
CA PHE A 269 19.13 -9.75 -18.59
C PHE A 269 17.71 -9.29 -18.27
N SER A 270 17.23 -8.30 -19.01
CA SER A 270 15.83 -7.93 -19.04
C SER A 270 15.25 -8.32 -20.38
N SER A 271 14.09 -8.95 -20.39
CA SER A 271 13.44 -9.39 -21.62
C SER A 271 11.93 -9.50 -21.45
N SER A 272 11.25 -9.94 -22.51
CA SER A 272 9.80 -10.18 -22.59
C SER A 272 8.94 -8.92 -22.60
N ASP A 273 9.41 -7.76 -22.13
CA ASP A 273 8.74 -6.46 -22.28
C ASP A 273 9.71 -5.32 -22.65
N VAL A 274 9.16 -4.15 -23.00
CA VAL A 274 9.96 -2.94 -23.26
C VAL A 274 10.58 -2.44 -21.96
N MET A 275 11.88 -2.17 -21.99
CA MET A 275 12.61 -1.64 -20.83
C MET A 275 12.46 -0.10 -20.77
N PRO A 276 11.93 0.47 -19.67
CA PRO A 276 11.90 1.92 -19.46
C PRO A 276 13.30 2.53 -19.46
N GLY A 277 13.43 3.74 -20.00
CA GLY A 277 14.72 4.40 -20.19
C GLY A 277 15.42 4.83 -18.90
N ASP A 278 14.68 4.99 -17.80
CA ASP A 278 15.19 5.31 -16.47
C ASP A 278 15.68 4.08 -15.67
N LEU A 279 15.28 2.86 -16.10
CA LEU A 279 15.61 1.64 -15.38
C LEU A 279 17.12 1.35 -15.34
N PRO A 280 17.91 1.53 -16.43
CA PRO A 280 19.35 1.37 -16.39
C PRO A 280 20.06 2.28 -15.39
N SER A 281 19.69 3.56 -15.32
CA SER A 281 20.32 4.49 -14.36
C SER A 281 20.06 4.08 -12.91
N ARG A 282 18.85 3.60 -12.62
CA ARG A 282 18.50 3.05 -11.30
C ARG A 282 19.30 1.78 -10.99
N PHE A 283 19.44 0.89 -11.97
CA PHE A 283 20.25 -0.33 -11.82
C PHE A 283 21.73 -0.04 -11.53
N PHE A 284 22.34 0.89 -12.28
CA PHE A 284 23.75 1.22 -12.09
C PHE A 284 24.02 2.03 -10.81
N ALA A 285 23.02 2.75 -10.29
CA ALA A 285 23.10 3.38 -8.97
C ALA A 285 23.24 2.38 -7.81
N CYS A 286 23.00 1.09 -8.04
CA CYS A 286 23.26 0.02 -7.06
C CYS A 286 24.76 -0.28 -6.87
N ASP A 287 25.65 0.28 -7.70
CA ASP A 287 27.12 0.09 -7.62
C ASP A 287 27.56 -1.39 -7.58
N MET A 288 26.91 -2.22 -8.39
CA MET A 288 27.25 -3.63 -8.55
C MET A 288 28.14 -3.86 -9.79
N PRO A 289 28.99 -4.91 -9.79
CA PRO A 289 29.81 -5.25 -10.96
C PRO A 289 29.01 -5.85 -12.13
N ALA A 290 27.69 -5.99 -12.00
CA ALA A 290 26.82 -6.64 -12.95
C ALA A 290 26.60 -5.79 -14.21
N ARG A 291 26.55 -6.46 -15.37
CA ARG A 291 26.20 -5.85 -16.66
C ARG A 291 24.72 -6.06 -16.94
N LEU A 292 24.05 -5.01 -17.41
CA LEU A 292 22.62 -5.03 -17.77
C LEU A 292 22.44 -5.14 -19.29
N PHE A 293 21.60 -6.08 -19.71
CA PHE A 293 21.26 -6.28 -21.12
C PHE A 293 19.75 -6.24 -21.34
N ASN A 294 19.31 -5.56 -22.40
CA ASN A 294 17.96 -5.69 -22.93
C ASN A 294 17.99 -6.76 -24.03
N LEU A 295 17.17 -7.82 -23.90
CA LEU A 295 17.06 -8.90 -24.89
C LEU A 295 15.71 -8.87 -25.57
N TYR A 296 15.72 -8.93 -26.89
CA TYR A 296 14.53 -9.03 -27.72
C TYR A 296 14.47 -10.39 -28.43
N GLY A 297 13.29 -10.98 -28.41
CA GLY A 297 12.98 -12.23 -29.09
C GLY A 297 11.52 -12.60 -28.88
N LEU A 298 11.01 -13.41 -29.80
CA LEU A 298 9.66 -13.96 -29.77
C LEU A 298 9.74 -15.48 -29.60
N THR A 299 8.65 -16.14 -29.22
CA THR A 299 8.60 -17.61 -29.10
C THR A 299 9.05 -18.29 -30.40
N GLU A 300 8.66 -17.71 -31.54
CA GLU A 300 9.00 -18.15 -32.89
C GLU A 300 10.44 -17.82 -33.33
N ALA A 301 11.13 -16.94 -32.60
CA ALA A 301 12.42 -16.38 -32.99
C ALA A 301 13.20 -15.90 -31.75
N LEU A 302 13.67 -16.85 -30.94
CA LEU A 302 14.40 -16.55 -29.70
C LEU A 302 15.74 -15.86 -30.02
N TYR A 303 16.19 -14.97 -29.14
CA TYR A 303 17.49 -14.27 -29.27
C TYR A 303 17.65 -13.52 -30.60
N SER A 304 16.67 -12.68 -30.92
CA SER A 304 16.66 -11.89 -32.16
C SER A 304 17.59 -10.68 -32.09
N CYS A 305 17.51 -9.90 -31.02
CA CYS A 305 18.37 -8.72 -30.81
C CYS A 305 18.80 -8.60 -29.35
N HIS A 306 19.90 -7.88 -29.13
CA HIS A 306 20.32 -7.50 -27.79
C HIS A 306 20.93 -6.10 -27.74
N TRP A 307 20.78 -5.44 -26.58
CA TRP A 307 21.42 -4.18 -26.26
C TRP A 307 22.13 -4.29 -24.91
N GLU A 308 23.32 -3.71 -24.79
CA GLU A 308 24.04 -3.58 -23.52
C GLU A 308 23.86 -2.17 -23.00
N CYS A 309 23.33 -2.05 -21.78
CA CYS A 309 23.15 -0.75 -21.15
C CYS A 309 24.47 -0.28 -20.52
N HIS A 310 24.70 1.04 -20.53
CA HIS A 310 25.88 1.65 -19.94
C HIS A 310 25.49 2.76 -18.96
N PRO A 311 26.23 2.95 -17.85
CA PRO A 311 25.89 3.91 -16.80
C PRO A 311 25.89 5.37 -17.26
N GLU A 312 26.73 5.71 -18.25
CA GLU A 312 26.82 7.08 -18.80
C GLU A 312 25.77 7.36 -19.89
N GLN A 313 24.94 6.37 -20.24
CA GLN A 313 23.98 6.48 -21.33
C GLN A 313 22.57 6.72 -20.81
N GLU A 314 21.99 7.85 -21.20
CA GLU A 314 20.58 8.16 -20.98
C GLU A 314 19.72 7.67 -22.14
N TYR A 315 18.51 7.19 -21.83
CA TYR A 315 17.56 6.70 -22.81
C TYR A 315 16.26 7.51 -22.75
N ALA A 316 15.92 8.20 -23.83
CA ALA A 316 14.66 8.91 -23.94
C ALA A 316 13.50 7.91 -24.18
N GLY A 317 12.63 7.74 -23.19
CA GLY A 317 11.48 6.84 -23.29
C GLY A 317 11.84 5.38 -22.97
N PHE A 318 12.28 4.61 -23.97
CA PHE A 318 12.57 3.18 -23.83
C PHE A 318 13.98 2.82 -24.31
N VAL A 319 14.55 1.76 -23.74
CA VAL A 319 15.85 1.24 -24.16
C VAL A 319 15.72 0.49 -25.50
N PRO A 320 16.63 0.73 -26.47
CA PRO A 320 16.63 0.03 -27.76
C PRO A 320 16.71 -1.48 -27.62
N VAL A 321 16.22 -2.20 -28.64
CA VAL A 321 16.43 -3.66 -28.73
C VAL A 321 17.82 -4.00 -29.27
N GLY A 322 18.46 -3.04 -29.94
CA GLY A 322 19.89 -3.03 -30.17
C GLY A 322 20.32 -3.75 -31.44
N PHE A 323 21.32 -4.62 -31.33
CA PHE A 323 21.98 -5.25 -32.47
C PHE A 323 21.51 -6.69 -32.67
N PRO A 324 21.67 -7.25 -33.89
CA PRO A 324 21.43 -8.66 -34.14
C PRO A 324 22.11 -9.58 -33.12
N ALA A 325 21.38 -10.61 -32.67
CA ALA A 325 21.87 -11.62 -31.74
C ALA A 325 22.20 -12.92 -32.49
N GLU A 326 21.51 -14.03 -32.21
CA GLU A 326 21.69 -15.28 -32.99
C GLU A 326 21.02 -15.16 -34.35
N LEU A 327 19.84 -14.56 -34.37
CA LEU A 327 19.06 -14.35 -35.58
C LEU A 327 19.37 -13.02 -36.23
N THR A 328 19.09 -12.95 -37.53
CA THR A 328 19.30 -11.75 -38.35
C THR A 328 17.97 -11.01 -38.52
N PRO A 329 17.84 -9.80 -37.95
CA PRO A 329 16.72 -8.92 -38.21
C PRO A 329 16.86 -8.21 -39.55
N ILE A 330 15.75 -8.07 -40.27
CA ILE A 330 15.65 -7.39 -41.56
C ILE A 330 14.43 -6.49 -41.52
N ILE A 331 14.60 -5.20 -41.84
CA ILE A 331 13.51 -4.24 -41.87
C ILE A 331 13.10 -4.03 -43.32
N VAL A 332 11.82 -4.25 -43.64
CA VAL A 332 11.30 -4.22 -45.01
C VAL A 332 10.11 -3.30 -45.18
N ASP A 333 9.88 -2.86 -46.41
CA ASP A 333 8.66 -2.18 -46.82
C ASP A 333 7.54 -3.18 -47.17
N GLU A 334 6.39 -2.66 -47.62
CA GLU A 334 5.22 -3.47 -48.04
C GLU A 334 5.52 -4.41 -49.22
N SER A 335 6.58 -4.14 -50.00
CA SER A 335 7.04 -4.98 -51.11
C SER A 335 8.11 -6.00 -50.68
N LEU A 336 8.33 -6.16 -49.37
CA LEU A 336 9.36 -7.03 -48.78
C LEU A 336 10.79 -6.64 -49.19
N CYS A 337 10.99 -5.40 -49.65
CA CYS A 337 12.31 -4.87 -49.98
C CYS A 337 12.92 -4.24 -48.73
N LYS A 338 14.21 -4.50 -48.47
CA LYS A 338 14.91 -3.91 -47.33
C LYS A 338 14.90 -2.38 -47.44
N VAL A 339 14.46 -1.70 -46.38
CA VAL A 339 14.45 -0.22 -46.30
C VAL A 339 15.84 0.33 -45.96
N THR A 340 16.12 1.56 -46.40
CA THR A 340 17.39 2.26 -46.14
C THR A 340 17.39 3.02 -44.81
N ASP A 341 18.58 3.33 -44.29
CA ASP A 341 18.86 3.83 -42.94
C ASP A 341 17.84 4.86 -42.39
N ALA A 342 17.34 4.56 -41.20
CA ALA A 342 16.38 5.27 -40.36
C ALA A 342 14.90 5.30 -40.83
N GLN A 343 14.54 4.62 -41.93
CA GLN A 343 13.13 4.46 -42.30
C GLN A 343 12.42 3.37 -41.48
N PRO A 344 11.22 3.64 -40.93
CA PRO A 344 10.37 2.61 -40.34
C PRO A 344 9.94 1.55 -41.37
N GLY A 345 9.91 0.29 -40.96
CA GLY A 345 9.37 -0.82 -41.75
C GLY A 345 9.01 -2.02 -40.88
N GLU A 346 8.47 -3.07 -41.50
CA GLU A 346 8.17 -4.33 -40.83
C GLU A 346 9.46 -5.07 -40.47
N LEU A 347 9.54 -5.56 -39.24
CA LEU A 347 10.66 -6.38 -38.77
C LEU A 347 10.44 -7.86 -39.14
N LEU A 348 11.32 -8.40 -39.97
CA LEU A 348 11.44 -9.82 -40.27
C LEU A 348 12.65 -10.41 -39.55
N ILE A 349 12.57 -11.67 -39.15
CA ILE A 349 13.70 -12.39 -38.53
C ILE A 349 14.03 -13.63 -39.37
N THR A 350 15.29 -13.80 -39.73
CA THR A 350 15.80 -14.99 -40.43
C THR A 350 16.97 -15.62 -39.68
N GLY A 351 17.18 -16.92 -39.84
CA GLY A 351 18.26 -17.66 -39.20
C GLY A 351 17.87 -19.08 -38.83
N THR A 352 18.85 -19.83 -38.31
CA THR A 352 18.66 -21.25 -37.96
C THR A 352 17.75 -21.43 -36.74
N GLY A 353 17.72 -20.45 -35.83
CA GLY A 353 16.93 -20.48 -34.59
C GLY A 353 15.43 -20.14 -34.71
N ILE A 354 14.91 -19.86 -35.91
CA ILE A 354 13.46 -19.62 -36.07
C ILE A 354 12.69 -20.94 -35.91
N ALA A 355 11.45 -20.85 -35.43
CA ALA A 355 10.57 -21.99 -35.29
C ALA A 355 10.20 -22.62 -36.64
N ASP A 356 9.85 -23.90 -36.62
CA ASP A 356 9.41 -24.65 -37.81
C ASP A 356 7.98 -24.25 -38.23
N GLY A 357 7.26 -23.52 -37.39
CA GLY A 357 5.92 -23.01 -37.64
C GLY A 357 4.95 -23.23 -36.48
N TYR A 358 3.65 -23.24 -36.80
CA TYR A 358 2.56 -23.51 -35.87
C TYR A 358 1.94 -24.89 -36.11
N PHE A 359 1.85 -25.70 -35.04
CA PHE A 359 1.28 -27.04 -35.06
C PHE A 359 -0.20 -26.99 -35.46
N LYS A 360 -0.60 -27.86 -36.39
CA LYS A 360 -1.96 -27.93 -36.98
C LYS A 360 -2.47 -26.63 -37.62
N GLN A 361 -1.60 -25.67 -37.92
CA GLN A 361 -1.98 -24.38 -38.52
C GLN A 361 -1.12 -24.03 -39.75
N PRO A 362 -1.16 -24.85 -40.83
CA PRO A 362 -0.28 -24.68 -41.99
C PRO A 362 -0.52 -23.37 -42.77
N GLU A 363 -1.75 -22.84 -42.73
CA GLU A 363 -2.06 -21.55 -43.36
C GLU A 363 -1.38 -20.40 -42.62
N LEU A 364 -1.52 -20.34 -41.29
CA LEU A 364 -0.85 -19.34 -40.46
C LEU A 364 0.68 -19.48 -40.55
N THR A 365 1.20 -20.70 -40.61
CA THR A 365 2.63 -20.94 -40.83
C THR A 365 3.09 -20.33 -42.15
N ARG A 366 2.37 -20.54 -43.26
CA ARG A 366 2.74 -19.92 -44.55
C ARG A 366 2.58 -18.39 -44.58
N GLU A 367 1.65 -17.85 -43.79
CA GLU A 367 1.45 -16.41 -43.68
C GLU A 367 2.61 -15.74 -42.91
N ARG A 368 3.08 -16.37 -41.83
CA ARG A 368 4.07 -15.81 -40.92
C ARG A 368 5.50 -16.24 -41.21
N PHE A 369 5.72 -17.42 -41.79
CA PHE A 369 7.02 -17.94 -42.20
C PHE A 369 7.05 -17.96 -43.73
N ILE A 370 7.67 -16.93 -44.29
CA ILE A 370 7.63 -16.64 -45.72
C ILE A 370 9.00 -16.81 -46.36
N ASP A 371 9.00 -17.23 -47.63
CA ASP A 371 10.19 -17.17 -48.47
C ASP A 371 10.45 -15.71 -48.88
N THR A 372 11.64 -15.22 -48.57
CA THR A 372 12.09 -13.89 -48.96
C THR A 372 13.38 -13.98 -49.78
N PRO A 373 13.82 -12.89 -50.45
CA PRO A 373 15.13 -12.83 -51.07
C PRO A 373 16.30 -13.08 -50.10
N TYR A 374 16.05 -13.01 -48.80
CA TYR A 374 17.02 -13.22 -47.71
C TYR A 374 16.95 -14.62 -47.10
N GLY A 375 16.14 -15.52 -47.68
CA GLY A 375 15.83 -16.85 -47.15
C GLY A 375 14.48 -16.90 -46.44
N MET A 376 14.20 -18.04 -45.80
CA MET A 376 13.02 -18.20 -44.95
C MET A 376 13.06 -17.17 -43.81
N ALA A 377 12.00 -16.41 -43.63
CA ALA A 377 11.90 -15.36 -42.63
C ALA A 377 10.57 -15.41 -41.89
N PHE A 378 10.63 -15.17 -40.58
CA PHE A 378 9.48 -15.00 -39.72
C PHE A 378 9.06 -13.52 -39.67
N ARG A 379 7.79 -13.25 -39.98
CA ARG A 379 7.14 -11.94 -39.87
C ARG A 379 6.72 -11.67 -38.43
N THR A 380 7.45 -10.80 -37.74
CA THR A 380 7.23 -10.54 -36.31
C THR A 380 5.92 -9.83 -36.01
N GLY A 381 5.44 -9.01 -36.95
CA GLY A 381 4.35 -8.06 -36.75
C GLY A 381 4.78 -6.77 -36.05
N ASP A 382 6.07 -6.60 -35.75
CA ASP A 382 6.62 -5.40 -35.12
C ASP A 382 7.13 -4.40 -36.19
N ILE A 383 6.97 -3.10 -35.91
CA ILE A 383 7.54 -2.01 -36.71
C ILE A 383 8.86 -1.60 -36.05
N ALA A 384 9.91 -1.56 -36.85
CA ALA A 384 11.23 -1.15 -36.39
C ALA A 384 11.87 -0.15 -37.35
N LYS A 385 12.90 0.53 -36.88
CA LYS A 385 13.87 1.26 -37.72
C LYS A 385 15.28 0.86 -37.34
N GLN A 386 16.18 0.87 -38.32
CA GLN A 386 17.60 0.62 -38.14
C GLN A 386 18.34 1.91 -38.47
N ASP A 387 19.19 2.39 -37.57
CA ASP A 387 20.05 3.55 -37.86
C ASP A 387 21.31 3.14 -38.64
N ALA A 388 22.11 4.15 -39.03
CA ALA A 388 23.33 3.95 -39.82
C ALA A 388 24.39 3.09 -39.12
N ASP A 389 24.36 3.01 -37.78
CA ASP A 389 25.26 2.18 -36.99
C ASP A 389 24.74 0.74 -36.84
N GLY A 390 23.56 0.45 -37.40
CA GLY A 390 22.93 -0.86 -37.38
C GLY A 390 22.10 -1.15 -36.13
N ARG A 391 21.92 -0.17 -35.23
CA ARG A 391 21.09 -0.31 -34.02
C ARG A 391 19.62 -0.26 -34.41
N ILE A 392 18.85 -1.15 -33.79
CA ILE A 392 17.43 -1.35 -34.08
C ILE A 392 16.61 -0.78 -32.93
N ASP A 393 15.68 0.11 -33.28
CA ASP A 393 14.67 0.67 -32.39
C ASP A 393 13.30 0.09 -32.77
N LEU A 394 12.56 -0.42 -31.78
CA LEU A 394 11.16 -0.80 -31.96
C LEU A 394 10.27 0.44 -31.86
N LEU A 395 9.34 0.59 -32.81
CA LEU A 395 8.44 1.74 -32.91
C LEU A 395 6.99 1.38 -32.55
N GLY A 396 6.64 0.09 -32.55
CA GLY A 396 5.30 -0.38 -32.26
C GLY A 396 4.98 -1.65 -33.02
N ARG A 397 3.69 -1.93 -33.23
CA ARG A 397 3.20 -3.12 -33.92
C ARG A 397 2.31 -2.77 -35.09
N ILE A 398 2.34 -3.61 -36.11
CA ILE A 398 1.44 -3.58 -37.27
C ILE A 398 0.08 -4.19 -36.89
N ASP A 399 0.10 -5.19 -36.01
CA ASP A 399 -1.08 -5.88 -35.50
C ASP A 399 -1.44 -5.45 -34.06
N ASP A 400 -2.57 -5.93 -33.57
CA ASP A 400 -3.15 -5.51 -32.28
C ASP A 400 -2.65 -6.33 -31.08
N GLN A 401 -1.66 -7.20 -31.28
CA GLN A 401 -1.12 -8.04 -30.20
C GLN A 401 -0.52 -7.21 -29.07
N LEU A 402 -0.74 -7.65 -27.83
CA LEU A 402 -0.38 -6.93 -26.62
C LEU A 402 0.64 -7.72 -25.79
N LYS A 403 1.43 -7.00 -24.99
CA LYS A 403 2.24 -7.57 -23.91
C LYS A 403 1.63 -7.14 -22.58
N VAL A 404 1.17 -8.11 -21.79
CA VAL A 404 0.53 -7.89 -20.48
C VAL A 404 1.25 -8.76 -19.46
N ALA A 405 1.79 -8.15 -18.41
CA ALA A 405 2.56 -8.85 -17.36
C ALA A 405 3.69 -9.76 -17.89
N GLY A 406 4.33 -9.38 -19.00
CA GLY A 406 5.39 -10.18 -19.66
C GLY A 406 4.90 -11.33 -20.55
N TYR A 407 3.58 -11.55 -20.67
CA TYR A 407 2.99 -12.54 -21.57
C TYR A 407 2.55 -11.91 -22.89
N ARG A 408 2.69 -12.66 -23.99
CA ARG A 408 2.14 -12.28 -25.29
C ARG A 408 0.65 -12.64 -25.31
N VAL A 409 -0.20 -11.62 -25.45
CA VAL A 409 -1.66 -11.73 -25.41
C VAL A 409 -2.24 -11.27 -26.74
N GLU A 410 -3.03 -12.12 -27.37
CA GLU A 410 -3.84 -11.81 -28.55
C GLU A 410 -5.21 -11.29 -28.08
N PRO A 411 -5.58 -10.03 -28.36
CA PRO A 411 -6.93 -9.54 -28.05
C PRO A 411 -8.02 -10.43 -28.65
N GLY A 412 -7.78 -10.97 -29.84
CA GLY A 412 -8.70 -11.89 -30.53
C GLY A 412 -9.04 -13.17 -29.75
N GLU A 413 -8.13 -13.66 -28.89
CA GLU A 413 -8.43 -14.79 -27.98
C GLU A 413 -9.51 -14.41 -27.00
N ILE A 414 -9.29 -13.29 -26.32
CA ILE A 414 -10.20 -12.75 -25.33
C ILE A 414 -11.53 -12.40 -26.00
N GLU A 415 -11.50 -11.77 -27.18
CA GLU A 415 -12.68 -11.46 -28.00
C GLU A 415 -13.47 -12.72 -28.36
N ALA A 416 -12.81 -13.82 -28.74
CA ALA A 416 -13.49 -15.07 -29.05
C ALA A 416 -14.17 -15.71 -27.83
N HIS A 417 -13.53 -15.69 -26.66
CA HIS A 417 -14.14 -16.15 -25.42
C HIS A 417 -15.29 -15.22 -24.97
N LEU A 418 -15.12 -13.91 -25.11
CA LEU A 418 -16.16 -12.92 -24.88
C LEU A 418 -17.37 -13.11 -25.80
N ASN A 419 -17.16 -13.37 -27.09
CA ASN A 419 -18.22 -13.64 -28.06
C ASN A 419 -18.97 -14.95 -27.78
N ARG A 420 -18.39 -15.86 -26.98
CA ARG A 420 -19.06 -17.09 -26.51
C ARG A 420 -19.85 -16.89 -25.21
N CYS A 421 -19.72 -15.74 -24.55
CA CYS A 421 -20.58 -15.40 -23.41
C CYS A 421 -22.01 -15.21 -23.91
N SER A 422 -22.95 -15.99 -23.37
CA SER A 422 -24.35 -15.99 -23.80
C SER A 422 -24.98 -14.60 -23.68
N GLY A 423 -25.17 -13.90 -24.81
CA GLY A 423 -25.72 -12.54 -24.84
C GLY A 423 -24.80 -11.49 -25.48
N VAL A 424 -23.50 -11.76 -25.55
CA VAL A 424 -22.53 -10.93 -26.30
C VAL A 424 -22.71 -11.17 -27.80
N LYS A 425 -23.03 -10.10 -28.53
CA LYS A 425 -23.14 -10.12 -29.99
C LYS A 425 -21.79 -9.90 -30.68
N LYS A 426 -20.98 -8.97 -30.14
CA LYS A 426 -19.63 -8.70 -30.64
C LYS A 426 -18.76 -8.07 -29.56
N ALA A 427 -17.52 -8.53 -29.46
CA ALA A 427 -16.49 -8.05 -28.54
C ALA A 427 -15.24 -7.58 -29.30
N VAL A 428 -14.61 -6.51 -28.82
CA VAL A 428 -13.32 -6.01 -29.28
C VAL A 428 -12.47 -5.67 -28.07
N VAL A 429 -11.25 -6.19 -27.97
CA VAL A 429 -10.35 -5.95 -26.86
C VAL A 429 -9.20 -5.05 -27.30
N VAL A 430 -8.81 -4.12 -26.44
CA VAL A 430 -7.66 -3.22 -26.64
C VAL A 430 -6.79 -3.17 -25.38
N GLY A 431 -5.51 -2.86 -25.57
CA GLY A 431 -4.58 -2.59 -24.48
C GLY A 431 -4.42 -1.09 -24.26
N ILE A 432 -4.52 -0.65 -23.01
CA ILE A 432 -4.27 0.72 -22.57
C ILE A 432 -2.98 0.71 -21.76
N ARG A 433 -1.99 1.51 -22.18
CA ARG A 433 -0.67 1.55 -21.54
C ARG A 433 -0.58 2.69 -20.53
N ALA A 434 -0.23 2.37 -19.29
CA ALA A 434 -0.02 3.34 -18.23
C ALA A 434 1.33 4.07 -18.39
N PRO A 435 1.50 5.26 -17.78
CA PRO A 435 2.79 5.98 -17.78
C PRO A 435 3.96 5.16 -17.21
N SER A 436 3.68 4.19 -16.32
CA SER A 436 4.66 3.25 -15.77
C SER A 436 5.13 2.16 -16.74
N GLY A 437 4.57 2.11 -17.96
CA GLY A 437 4.89 1.10 -18.99
C GLY A 437 3.97 -0.13 -18.99
N ASN A 438 3.20 -0.36 -17.93
CA ASN A 438 2.28 -1.49 -17.79
C ASN A 438 1.07 -1.39 -18.73
N THR A 439 0.74 -2.48 -19.42
CA THR A 439 -0.45 -2.58 -20.28
C THR A 439 -1.61 -3.20 -19.52
N ARG A 440 -2.78 -2.55 -19.50
CA ARG A 440 -4.05 -3.09 -18.97
C ARG A 440 -5.02 -3.36 -20.11
N LEU A 441 -5.80 -4.44 -20.01
CA LEU A 441 -6.77 -4.84 -21.03
C LEU A 441 -8.14 -4.18 -20.80
N SER A 442 -8.79 -3.72 -21.87
CA SER A 442 -10.17 -3.19 -21.87
C SER A 442 -10.96 -3.81 -23.02
N ALA A 443 -12.16 -4.31 -22.74
CA ALA A 443 -13.05 -4.96 -23.70
C ALA A 443 -14.24 -4.06 -24.05
N TYR A 444 -14.56 -3.90 -25.33
CA TYR A 444 -15.72 -3.18 -25.85
C TYR A 444 -16.72 -4.17 -26.44
N LEU A 445 -17.96 -4.16 -25.94
CA LEU A 445 -18.97 -5.17 -26.22
C LEU A 445 -20.22 -4.55 -26.84
N THR A 446 -20.89 -5.32 -27.69
CA THR A 446 -22.28 -5.12 -28.13
C THR A 446 -23.08 -6.35 -27.72
N PHE A 447 -24.35 -6.18 -27.35
CA PHE A 447 -25.23 -7.30 -26.98
C PHE A 447 -26.28 -7.62 -28.04
N GLU A 448 -26.84 -8.82 -27.97
CA GLU A 448 -28.04 -9.16 -28.75
C GLU A 448 -29.24 -8.33 -28.28
N PRO A 449 -30.21 -8.01 -29.18
CA PRO A 449 -31.37 -7.21 -28.81
C PRO A 449 -32.12 -7.81 -27.61
N GLY A 450 -32.25 -7.02 -26.54
CA GLY A 450 -32.97 -7.44 -25.32
C GLY A 450 -32.15 -8.26 -24.32
N VAL A 451 -30.82 -8.39 -24.50
CA VAL A 451 -29.92 -9.06 -23.55
C VAL A 451 -29.02 -8.04 -22.84
N GLU A 452 -29.00 -8.08 -21.51
CA GLU A 452 -28.04 -7.34 -20.67
C GLU A 452 -27.19 -8.37 -19.87
N LEU A 453 -25.87 -8.23 -19.89
CA LEU A 453 -24.94 -9.05 -19.09
C LEU A 453 -24.18 -8.16 -18.10
N SER A 454 -23.88 -8.66 -16.89
CA SER A 454 -22.97 -7.98 -15.96
C SER A 454 -21.52 -8.33 -16.26
N ALA A 455 -20.57 -7.44 -15.95
CA ALA A 455 -19.16 -7.79 -16.05
C ALA A 455 -18.73 -8.83 -15.02
N ALA A 456 -19.46 -9.04 -13.92
CA ALA A 456 -19.16 -10.17 -13.04
C ALA A 456 -19.46 -11.48 -13.76
N ALA A 457 -20.62 -11.61 -14.40
CA ALA A 457 -20.95 -12.79 -15.19
C ALA A 457 -19.95 -13.02 -16.34
N ILE A 458 -19.50 -11.94 -16.99
CA ILE A 458 -18.46 -12.02 -18.03
C ILE A 458 -17.10 -12.38 -17.42
N ARG A 459 -16.66 -11.73 -16.33
CA ARG A 459 -15.39 -12.02 -15.62
C ARG A 459 -15.36 -13.45 -15.11
N THR A 460 -16.40 -13.92 -14.41
CA THR A 460 -16.52 -15.31 -13.96
C THR A 460 -16.48 -16.26 -15.15
N SER A 461 -17.26 -15.98 -16.21
CA SER A 461 -17.24 -16.78 -17.44
C SER A 461 -15.90 -16.74 -18.19
N LEU A 462 -15.03 -15.75 -17.94
CA LEU A 462 -13.69 -15.67 -18.51
C LEU A 462 -12.65 -16.28 -17.58
N ALA A 463 -12.74 -16.10 -16.26
CA ALA A 463 -11.82 -16.60 -15.25
C ALA A 463 -11.78 -18.13 -15.21
N ASP A 464 -12.91 -18.79 -15.51
CA ASP A 464 -12.96 -20.25 -15.67
C ASP A 464 -12.18 -20.74 -16.91
N ARG A 465 -11.92 -19.86 -17.89
CA ARG A 465 -11.49 -20.22 -19.26
C ARG A 465 -10.14 -19.63 -19.67
N LEU A 466 -9.77 -18.51 -19.07
CA LEU A 466 -8.59 -17.70 -19.36
C LEU A 466 -7.80 -17.46 -18.07
N PRO A 467 -6.46 -17.43 -18.13
CA PRO A 467 -5.64 -16.98 -17.01
C PRO A 467 -5.95 -15.52 -16.60
N ASP A 468 -5.74 -15.19 -15.33
CA ASP A 468 -6.05 -13.87 -14.75
C ASP A 468 -5.50 -12.68 -15.57
N TYR A 469 -4.27 -12.80 -16.10
CA TYR A 469 -3.63 -11.73 -16.88
C TYR A 469 -4.28 -11.49 -18.25
N MET A 470 -5.13 -12.40 -18.74
CA MET A 470 -5.90 -12.24 -19.98
C MET A 470 -7.32 -11.72 -19.74
N VAL A 471 -7.78 -11.68 -18.49
CA VAL A 471 -9.12 -11.17 -18.17
C VAL A 471 -9.09 -9.63 -18.24
N PRO A 472 -9.93 -8.98 -19.08
CA PRO A 472 -9.96 -7.53 -19.18
C PRO A 472 -10.21 -6.86 -17.83
N ALA A 473 -9.43 -5.84 -17.51
CA ALA A 473 -9.63 -5.04 -16.31
C ALA A 473 -10.93 -4.23 -16.39
N ARG A 474 -11.41 -3.92 -17.59
CA ARG A 474 -12.64 -3.19 -17.87
C ARG A 474 -13.43 -3.83 -19.01
N PHE A 475 -14.75 -3.74 -18.96
CA PHE A 475 -15.66 -4.15 -20.02
C PHE A 475 -16.57 -2.96 -20.31
N LEU A 476 -16.79 -2.58 -21.57
CA LEU A 476 -17.45 -1.34 -21.96
C LEU A 476 -18.55 -1.64 -22.99
N VAL A 477 -19.80 -1.23 -22.80
CA VAL A 477 -20.84 -1.41 -23.84
C VAL A 477 -20.77 -0.28 -24.85
N VAL A 478 -20.80 -0.58 -26.15
CA VAL A 478 -20.92 0.43 -27.20
C VAL A 478 -22.14 0.13 -28.07
N ASP A 479 -22.78 1.18 -28.59
CA ASP A 479 -23.93 1.04 -29.50
C ASP A 479 -23.53 0.29 -30.79
N ALA A 480 -22.33 0.56 -31.28
CA ALA A 480 -21.73 -0.13 -32.40
C ALA A 480 -20.20 -0.15 -32.28
N ILE A 481 -19.59 -1.25 -32.69
CA ILE A 481 -18.14 -1.31 -32.88
C ILE A 481 -17.76 -0.37 -34.05
N PRO A 482 -16.85 0.60 -33.87
CA PRO A 482 -16.42 1.47 -34.96
C PRO A 482 -15.55 0.70 -35.96
N TYR A 483 -15.72 1.01 -37.24
CA TYR A 483 -14.91 0.47 -38.34
C TYR A 483 -14.28 1.61 -39.13
N THR A 484 -13.08 1.37 -39.63
CA THR A 484 -12.37 2.19 -40.62
C THR A 484 -13.08 2.14 -41.98
N ASP A 485 -12.75 3.09 -42.88
CA ASP A 485 -13.30 3.15 -44.25
C ASP A 485 -13.08 1.86 -45.06
N ASN A 486 -12.08 1.06 -44.68
CA ASN A 486 -11.76 -0.24 -45.28
C ASN A 486 -12.50 -1.42 -44.63
N GLY A 487 -13.46 -1.16 -43.74
CA GLY A 487 -14.30 -2.17 -43.08
C GLY A 487 -13.62 -2.97 -41.95
N LYS A 488 -12.40 -2.58 -41.51
CA LYS A 488 -11.72 -3.17 -40.35
C LYS A 488 -12.10 -2.42 -39.06
N VAL A 489 -12.15 -3.13 -37.92
CA VAL A 489 -12.41 -2.52 -36.60
C VAL A 489 -11.41 -1.40 -36.31
N ASP A 490 -11.91 -0.22 -35.94
CA ASP A 490 -11.08 0.93 -35.60
C ASP A 490 -10.72 0.92 -34.11
N ARG A 491 -9.73 0.08 -33.76
CA ARG A 491 -9.21 -0.01 -32.39
C ARG A 491 -8.47 1.25 -31.93
N LYS A 492 -8.02 2.11 -32.85
CA LYS A 492 -7.37 3.37 -32.49
C LYS A 492 -8.40 4.31 -31.85
N THR A 493 -9.54 4.49 -32.50
CA THR A 493 -10.65 5.28 -31.95
C THR A 493 -11.10 4.72 -30.61
N LEU A 494 -11.22 3.39 -30.46
CA LEU A 494 -11.57 2.77 -29.18
C LEU A 494 -10.52 3.01 -28.07
N ARG A 495 -9.22 3.09 -28.39
CA ARG A 495 -8.17 3.44 -27.40
C ARG A 495 -8.19 4.92 -27.01
N GLU A 496 -8.55 5.79 -27.95
CA GLU A 496 -8.57 7.26 -27.74
C GLU A 496 -9.89 7.74 -27.10
N SER A 497 -10.97 6.97 -27.23
CA SER A 497 -12.29 7.23 -26.63
C SER A 497 -12.27 7.00 -25.11
N HIS A 498 -11.79 7.98 -24.36
CA HIS A 498 -11.76 7.97 -22.88
C HIS A 498 -13.11 8.45 -22.29
N SER A 499 -14.24 7.88 -22.73
CA SER A 499 -15.55 8.13 -22.10
C SER A 499 -15.79 7.12 -20.98
N TRP A 500 -15.94 7.62 -19.76
CA TRP A 500 -16.15 6.83 -18.53
C TRP A 500 -17.58 6.28 -18.40
N GLU A 501 -18.50 6.70 -19.30
CA GLU A 501 -19.93 6.51 -19.16
C GLU A 501 -20.47 5.08 -19.34
N LEU A 502 -19.67 4.10 -19.78
CA LEU A 502 -20.20 2.83 -20.30
C LEU A 502 -19.49 1.55 -19.82
N GLU A 503 -18.96 1.50 -18.60
CA GLU A 503 -18.41 0.25 -18.04
C GLU A 503 -19.53 -0.75 -17.70
N LEU A 504 -19.48 -1.94 -18.33
CA LEU A 504 -20.13 -3.16 -17.85
C LEU A 504 -19.58 -3.42 -16.46
N SER A 505 -20.47 -3.28 -15.49
CA SER A 505 -20.10 -3.39 -14.11
C SER A 505 -20.21 -4.82 -13.63
N GLU A 506 -19.29 -5.22 -12.75
CA GLU A 506 -19.54 -6.28 -11.75
C GLU A 506 -20.96 -6.15 -11.26
N ASP A 507 -21.65 -7.27 -11.07
CA ASP A 507 -23.07 -7.40 -10.68
C ASP A 507 -23.65 -6.19 -9.92
N LYS A 508 -23.89 -5.11 -10.66
CA LYS A 508 -24.81 -4.06 -10.29
C LYS A 508 -26.13 -4.72 -10.53
N THR A 509 -26.60 -5.42 -9.52
CA THR A 509 -28.01 -5.29 -9.22
C THR A 509 -28.25 -3.78 -9.24
N ARG A 510 -28.87 -3.31 -10.33
CA ARG A 510 -29.12 -1.88 -10.50
C ARG A 510 -29.97 -1.47 -9.31
N PRO A 511 -29.81 -0.24 -8.82
CA PRO A 511 -30.71 0.26 -7.80
C PRO A 511 -32.16 0.07 -8.25
N THR A 512 -32.84 -0.85 -7.57
CA THR A 512 -34.25 -1.19 -7.76
C THR A 512 -35.17 -0.23 -7.02
N THR A 513 -34.59 0.54 -6.07
CA THR A 513 -35.27 1.59 -5.33
C THR A 513 -34.56 2.94 -5.50
N GLU A 514 -35.29 4.04 -5.32
CA GLU A 514 -34.73 5.39 -5.38
C GLU A 514 -33.62 5.59 -4.33
N THR A 515 -33.78 4.98 -3.15
CA THR A 515 -32.78 4.98 -2.07
C THR A 515 -31.48 4.32 -2.51
N GLN A 516 -31.55 3.14 -3.12
CA GLN A 516 -30.37 2.45 -3.65
C GLN A 516 -29.64 3.33 -4.70
N ALA A 517 -30.37 4.03 -5.57
CA ALA A 517 -29.77 4.86 -6.62
C ALA A 517 -29.03 6.07 -6.03
N ARG A 518 -29.60 6.68 -5.00
CA ARG A 518 -28.98 7.79 -4.27
C ARG A 518 -27.72 7.35 -3.54
N ILE A 519 -27.71 6.15 -2.95
CA ILE A 519 -26.54 5.61 -2.24
C ILE A 519 -25.42 5.20 -3.23
N CYS A 520 -25.75 4.55 -4.36
CA CYS A 520 -24.78 4.26 -5.43
C CYS A 520 -24.06 5.53 -5.89
N LYS A 521 -24.83 6.56 -6.29
CA LYS A 521 -24.28 7.83 -6.78
C LYS A 521 -23.41 8.54 -5.75
N LEU A 522 -23.84 8.46 -4.49
CA LEU A 522 -23.09 9.00 -3.37
C LEU A 522 -21.74 8.29 -3.19
N TRP A 523 -21.71 6.96 -3.26
CA TRP A 523 -20.46 6.23 -3.18
C TRP A 523 -19.56 6.52 -4.38
N GLU A 524 -20.12 6.66 -5.59
CA GLU A 524 -19.34 6.99 -6.80
C GLU A 524 -18.62 8.33 -6.62
N GLU A 525 -19.33 9.32 -6.08
CA GLU A 525 -18.79 10.65 -5.80
C GLU A 525 -17.70 10.64 -4.72
N VAL A 526 -17.84 9.81 -3.68
CA VAL A 526 -16.88 9.77 -2.56
C VAL A 526 -15.68 8.87 -2.84
N LEU A 527 -15.88 7.71 -3.46
CA LEU A 527 -14.83 6.73 -3.75
C LEU A 527 -14.09 7.04 -5.06
N GLY A 528 -14.66 7.89 -5.93
CA GLY A 528 -14.08 8.18 -7.25
C GLY A 528 -14.12 6.98 -8.20
N ILE A 529 -15.00 6.02 -7.92
CA ILE A 529 -15.22 4.81 -8.71
C ILE A 529 -16.56 5.00 -9.41
N GLU A 530 -16.55 5.13 -10.73
CA GLU A 530 -17.79 5.18 -11.47
C GLU A 530 -18.41 3.79 -11.54
N GLY A 531 -19.72 3.75 -11.38
CA GLY A 531 -20.45 2.53 -11.54
C GLY A 531 -20.36 1.59 -10.34
N ILE A 532 -21.02 1.96 -9.25
CA ILE A 532 -21.17 1.13 -8.05
C ILE A 532 -22.51 0.39 -8.03
N GLY A 533 -22.49 -0.89 -7.67
CA GLY A 533 -23.64 -1.81 -7.60
C GLY A 533 -24.23 -1.97 -6.22
N ILE A 534 -25.49 -2.42 -6.13
CA ILE A 534 -26.14 -2.50 -4.82
C ILE A 534 -25.52 -3.58 -3.90
N LEU A 535 -24.85 -4.59 -4.46
CA LEU A 535 -24.17 -5.63 -3.70
C LEU A 535 -22.66 -5.39 -3.52
N ASP A 536 -22.14 -4.28 -4.06
CA ASP A 536 -20.73 -3.96 -3.91
C ASP A 536 -20.42 -3.68 -2.44
N ASN A 537 -19.33 -4.29 -1.97
CA ASN A 537 -18.90 -4.14 -0.60
C ASN A 537 -17.94 -2.95 -0.47
N PHE A 538 -18.29 -2.04 0.44
CA PHE A 538 -17.57 -0.79 0.72
C PHE A 538 -16.06 -0.99 0.89
N PHE A 539 -15.64 -2.01 1.66
CA PHE A 539 -14.23 -2.29 1.94
C PHE A 539 -13.51 -2.96 0.76
N SER A 540 -14.25 -3.75 -0.03
CA SER A 540 -13.69 -4.42 -1.22
C SER A 540 -13.38 -3.41 -2.33
N LEU A 541 -14.16 -2.33 -2.40
CA LEU A 541 -13.92 -1.17 -3.27
C LEU A 541 -12.84 -0.21 -2.76
N GLY A 542 -12.15 -0.55 -1.66
CA GLY A 542 -11.11 0.30 -1.08
C GLY A 542 -11.63 1.40 -0.15
N GLY A 543 -12.87 1.31 0.31
CA GLY A 543 -13.44 2.21 1.30
C GLY A 543 -12.83 2.06 2.69
N ASP A 544 -12.55 3.19 3.34
CA ASP A 544 -11.96 3.35 4.65
C ASP A 544 -12.87 4.18 5.60
N SER A 545 -12.37 4.48 6.81
CA SER A 545 -13.11 5.24 7.82
C SER A 545 -13.46 6.66 7.40
N ILE A 546 -12.66 7.29 6.54
CA ILE A 546 -12.87 8.64 6.04
C ILE A 546 -13.86 8.66 4.90
N GLN A 547 -13.74 7.77 3.91
CA GLN A 547 -14.77 7.71 2.88
C GLN A 547 -16.12 7.30 3.48
N GLY A 548 -16.14 6.45 4.52
CA GLY A 548 -17.37 6.10 5.22
C GLY A 548 -17.97 7.29 5.98
N PHE A 549 -17.14 8.12 6.59
CA PHE A 549 -17.58 9.40 7.18
C PHE A 549 -18.17 10.33 6.10
N LEU A 550 -17.46 10.57 5.00
CA LEU A 550 -17.90 11.43 3.89
C LEU A 550 -19.22 10.96 3.28
N ILE A 551 -19.38 9.64 3.09
CA ILE A 551 -20.63 9.02 2.65
C ILE A 551 -21.74 9.33 3.65
N SER A 552 -21.55 9.08 4.93
CA SER A 552 -22.60 9.35 5.92
C SER A 552 -22.97 10.84 6.05
N ALA A 553 -22.00 11.75 5.94
CA ALA A 553 -22.25 13.20 5.94
C ALA A 553 -23.07 13.64 4.72
N LYS A 554 -22.67 13.26 3.51
CA LYS A 554 -23.40 13.58 2.27
C LYS A 554 -24.75 12.86 2.18
N ALA A 555 -24.86 11.62 2.68
CA ALA A 555 -26.13 10.89 2.75
C ALA A 555 -27.20 11.67 3.53
N ARG A 556 -26.82 12.28 4.66
CA ARG A 556 -27.73 13.09 5.48
C ARG A 556 -28.16 14.37 4.80
N GLN A 557 -27.27 15.03 4.05
CA GLN A 557 -27.64 16.18 3.21
C GLN A 557 -28.70 15.82 2.17
N LEU A 558 -28.76 14.56 1.75
CA LEU A 558 -29.76 14.02 0.83
C LEU A 558 -31.01 13.44 1.53
N GLY A 559 -31.16 13.63 2.84
CA GLY A 559 -32.29 13.15 3.64
C GLY A 559 -32.23 11.67 4.04
N MET A 560 -31.08 11.01 3.86
CA MET A 560 -30.87 9.60 4.21
C MET A 560 -30.20 9.45 5.58
N ARG A 561 -30.85 8.71 6.49
CA ARG A 561 -30.31 8.41 7.83
C ARG A 561 -29.27 7.30 7.77
N LEU A 562 -28.02 7.70 7.58
CA LEU A 562 -26.86 6.82 7.59
C LEU A 562 -25.85 7.36 8.61
N SER A 563 -25.36 6.51 9.52
CA SER A 563 -24.22 6.84 10.38
C SER A 563 -22.95 6.22 9.83
N ALA A 564 -21.78 6.75 10.22
CA ALA A 564 -20.52 6.15 9.82
C ALA A 564 -20.36 4.71 10.38
N THR A 565 -20.99 4.40 11.53
CA THR A 565 -21.11 3.04 12.07
C THR A 565 -21.96 2.15 11.16
N GLN A 566 -23.09 2.68 10.68
CA GLN A 566 -23.99 1.95 9.79
C GLN A 566 -23.32 1.64 8.44
N VAL A 567 -22.47 2.53 7.94
CA VAL A 567 -21.67 2.27 6.73
C VAL A 567 -20.81 0.99 6.90
N PHE A 568 -20.35 0.72 8.13
CA PHE A 568 -19.49 -0.42 8.43
C PHE A 568 -20.30 -1.70 8.76
N GLU A 569 -21.44 -1.56 9.43
CA GLU A 569 -22.31 -2.69 9.82
C GLU A 569 -23.15 -3.24 8.67
N THR A 570 -23.45 -2.40 7.68
CA THR A 570 -24.20 -2.77 6.47
C THR A 570 -23.35 -2.46 5.25
N PRO A 571 -22.23 -3.17 5.03
CA PRO A 571 -21.17 -2.73 4.13
C PRO A 571 -21.51 -2.83 2.64
N THR A 572 -22.75 -3.15 2.27
CA THR A 572 -23.23 -3.09 0.87
C THR A 572 -24.31 -2.02 0.71
N VAL A 573 -24.42 -1.45 -0.50
CA VAL A 573 -25.43 -0.44 -0.81
C VAL A 573 -26.87 -0.96 -0.59
N ALA A 574 -27.14 -2.25 -0.81
CA ALA A 574 -28.43 -2.88 -0.59
C ALA A 574 -28.79 -2.93 0.90
N GLU A 575 -27.84 -3.31 1.76
CA GLU A 575 -28.03 -3.32 3.21
C GLU A 575 -28.19 -1.90 3.77
N MET A 576 -27.43 -0.92 3.26
CA MET A 576 -27.60 0.49 3.62
C MET A 576 -28.95 1.03 3.18
N ALA A 577 -29.40 0.69 1.97
CA ALA A 577 -30.70 1.10 1.47
C ALA A 577 -31.84 0.50 2.32
N MET A 578 -31.77 -0.78 2.68
CA MET A 578 -32.73 -1.40 3.60
C MET A 578 -32.75 -0.68 4.96
N HIS A 579 -31.58 -0.31 5.50
CA HIS A 579 -31.50 0.46 6.74
C HIS A 579 -32.19 1.83 6.59
N VAL A 580 -31.85 2.59 5.56
CA VAL A 580 -32.44 3.92 5.30
C VAL A 580 -33.95 3.82 5.08
N GLU A 581 -34.42 2.82 4.34
CA GLU A 581 -35.84 2.57 4.08
C GLU A 581 -36.60 2.18 5.36
N SER A 582 -35.99 1.39 6.25
CA SER A 582 -36.57 1.03 7.55
C SER A 582 -36.75 2.24 8.49
N GLN A 583 -35.96 3.29 8.30
CA GLN A 583 -36.02 4.54 9.07
C GLN A 583 -36.89 5.63 8.41
N GLY A 584 -37.21 5.46 7.12
CA GLY A 584 -37.91 6.42 6.28
C GLY A 584 -37.02 7.58 5.80
N LEU A 585 -37.26 8.04 4.56
CA LEU A 585 -36.66 9.27 4.04
C LEU A 585 -37.28 10.49 4.76
N ARG A 586 -36.45 11.44 5.18
CA ARG A 586 -36.90 12.72 5.76
C ARG A 586 -36.65 13.87 4.79
N GLU A 587 -37.22 15.02 5.10
CA GLU A 587 -36.85 16.28 4.44
C GLU A 587 -35.30 16.44 4.50
N PRO A 588 -34.63 16.73 3.36
CA PRO A 588 -33.19 16.98 3.33
C PRO A 588 -32.77 17.99 4.40
N GLY A 589 -31.87 17.57 5.30
CA GLY A 589 -31.41 18.42 6.41
C GLY A 589 -32.27 18.41 7.69
N ALA A 590 -33.33 17.61 7.79
CA ALA A 590 -34.20 17.58 8.98
C ALA A 590 -33.51 17.14 10.29
N ASP A 591 -32.42 16.37 10.21
CA ASP A 591 -31.60 15.95 11.35
C ASP A 591 -30.21 16.62 11.37
N ILE A 592 -29.96 17.55 10.44
CA ILE A 592 -28.73 18.35 10.46
C ILE A 592 -28.95 19.47 11.47
N VAL A 593 -28.17 19.45 12.54
CA VAL A 593 -28.11 20.53 13.51
C VAL A 593 -27.39 21.69 12.83
N ASP A 594 -28.13 22.76 12.51
CA ASP A 594 -27.55 24.06 12.19
C ASP A 594 -27.56 24.93 13.45
N PRO A 595 -26.50 24.86 14.30
CA PRO A 595 -26.43 25.68 15.50
C PRO A 595 -26.49 27.18 15.19
N GLY A 596 -26.20 27.60 13.94
CA GLY A 596 -26.33 28.97 13.46
C GLY A 596 -27.77 29.51 13.43
N THR A 597 -28.80 28.66 13.56
CA THR A 597 -30.21 29.06 13.72
C THR A 597 -30.69 29.04 15.18
N SER A 598 -29.91 28.43 16.08
CA SER A 598 -30.20 28.41 17.51
C SER A 598 -29.61 29.65 18.19
N ASN A 599 -30.39 30.34 19.02
CA ASN A 599 -29.93 31.48 19.84
C ASN A 599 -28.98 31.05 20.99
N ALA A 600 -28.29 29.91 20.87
CA ALA A 600 -27.49 29.28 21.92
C ALA A 600 -25.98 29.47 21.71
N ALA A 601 -25.56 30.61 21.16
CA ALA A 601 -24.16 31.03 21.23
C ALA A 601 -23.74 31.14 22.70
N PHE A 602 -22.49 30.83 23.04
CA PHE A 602 -21.92 31.14 24.36
C PHE A 602 -22.20 32.61 24.71
N ILE A 603 -23.04 32.87 25.72
CA ILE A 603 -23.38 34.24 26.14
C ILE A 603 -22.39 34.63 27.24
N PRO A 604 -21.38 35.46 26.96
CA PRO A 604 -20.47 35.92 27.99
C PRO A 604 -21.25 36.75 29.02
N ASN A 605 -21.02 36.45 30.30
CA ASN A 605 -21.42 37.33 31.38
C ASN A 605 -20.63 38.65 31.32
N ASN A 606 -20.95 39.61 32.20
CA ASN A 606 -20.32 40.94 32.16
C ASN A 606 -18.80 40.87 32.38
N ASP A 607 -18.32 39.98 33.25
CA ASP A 607 -16.90 39.85 33.55
C ASP A 607 -16.12 39.32 32.34
N VAL A 608 -16.62 38.25 31.71
CA VAL A 608 -16.06 37.72 30.46
C VAL A 608 -16.11 38.76 29.34
N ARG A 609 -17.18 39.56 29.24
CA ARG A 609 -17.30 40.62 28.23
C ARG A 609 -16.25 41.73 28.43
N ASN A 610 -15.95 42.09 29.68
CA ASN A 610 -14.92 43.08 29.99
C ASN A 610 -13.53 42.59 29.56
N VAL A 611 -13.20 41.34 29.89
CA VAL A 611 -11.93 40.71 29.49
C VAL A 611 -11.85 40.56 27.97
N MET A 612 -12.91 40.09 27.31
CA MET A 612 -13.01 39.99 25.85
C MET A 612 -12.78 41.35 25.16
N THR A 613 -13.35 42.42 25.69
CA THR A 613 -13.16 43.78 25.17
C THR A 613 -11.73 44.27 25.39
N ALA A 614 -11.13 43.98 26.55
CA ALA A 614 -9.73 44.32 26.83
C ALA A 614 -8.74 43.62 25.89
N HIS A 615 -9.07 42.39 25.47
CA HIS A 615 -8.31 41.65 24.46
C HIS A 615 -8.67 42.04 23.01
N GLY A 616 -9.65 42.92 22.78
CA GLY A 616 -10.05 43.33 21.42
C GLY A 616 -10.67 42.21 20.58
N ALA A 617 -11.34 41.24 21.23
CA ALA A 617 -12.05 40.16 20.56
C ALA A 617 -13.52 40.52 20.29
N GLN A 618 -14.08 40.03 19.17
CA GLN A 618 -15.46 40.30 18.76
C GLN A 618 -16.44 39.22 19.23
N ALA A 619 -15.94 38.03 19.51
CA ALA A 619 -16.72 36.90 19.97
C ALA A 619 -15.86 36.01 20.87
N CYS A 620 -16.52 35.18 21.67
CA CYS A 620 -15.86 34.17 22.49
C CYS A 620 -16.62 32.84 22.46
N SER A 621 -15.91 31.77 22.80
CA SER A 621 -16.43 30.41 22.87
C SER A 621 -15.70 29.63 23.97
N ALA A 622 -16.32 28.58 24.52
CA ALA A 622 -15.62 27.64 25.38
C ALA A 622 -14.52 26.89 24.59
N LEU A 623 -13.55 26.31 25.30
CA LEU A 623 -12.64 25.31 24.73
C LEU A 623 -13.34 23.94 24.72
N THR A 624 -13.04 23.12 23.72
CA THR A 624 -13.34 21.68 23.79
C THR A 624 -12.49 21.01 24.88
N ASP A 625 -12.93 19.86 25.39
CA ASP A 625 -12.15 19.14 26.41
C ASP A 625 -10.80 18.65 25.87
N MET A 626 -10.69 18.36 24.56
CA MET A 626 -9.42 18.07 23.91
C MET A 626 -8.49 19.29 23.93
N GLN A 627 -9.00 20.49 23.59
CA GLN A 627 -8.22 21.73 23.68
C GLN A 627 -7.79 22.03 25.12
N LYS A 628 -8.66 21.78 26.12
CA LYS A 628 -8.30 21.90 27.54
C LYS A 628 -7.17 20.94 27.90
N GLY A 629 -7.23 19.67 27.47
CA GLY A 629 -6.15 18.71 27.68
C GLY A 629 -4.83 19.13 27.03
N MET A 630 -4.86 19.65 25.80
CA MET A 630 -3.67 20.16 25.13
C MET A 630 -3.07 21.37 25.86
N LEU A 631 -3.91 22.36 26.18
CA LEU A 631 -3.53 23.56 26.92
C LEU A 631 -2.92 23.19 28.28
N PHE A 632 -3.48 22.20 28.97
CA PHE A 632 -2.96 21.71 30.24
C PHE A 632 -1.51 21.24 30.12
N HIS A 633 -1.16 20.39 29.15
CA HIS A 633 0.25 19.95 29.02
C HIS A 633 1.16 21.10 28.56
N SER A 634 0.68 21.95 27.66
CA SER A 634 1.42 23.12 27.17
C SER A 634 1.72 24.13 28.30
N LEU A 635 0.86 24.25 29.31
CA LEU A 635 1.09 25.08 30.49
C LEU A 635 1.88 24.36 31.59
N LEU A 636 1.81 23.03 31.64
CA LEU A 636 2.53 22.22 32.62
C LEU A 636 4.04 22.24 32.37
N ASP A 637 4.46 22.16 31.11
CA ASP A 637 5.84 22.30 30.69
C ASP A 637 5.94 23.12 29.38
N PRO A 638 6.01 24.46 29.48
CA PRO A 638 6.07 25.35 28.31
C PRO A 638 7.28 25.12 27.39
N ASP A 639 8.38 24.59 27.92
CA ASP A 639 9.64 24.38 27.17
C ASP A 639 9.68 23.01 26.46
N SER A 640 8.70 22.13 26.71
CA SER A 640 8.64 20.80 26.11
C SER A 640 8.41 20.81 24.59
N GLY A 641 7.72 21.82 24.08
CA GLY A 641 7.34 21.91 22.67
C GLY A 641 6.28 20.90 22.24
N VAL A 642 5.55 20.28 23.18
CA VAL A 642 4.40 19.43 22.86
C VAL A 642 3.31 20.24 22.16
N TYR A 643 2.65 19.60 21.19
CA TYR A 643 1.60 20.21 20.35
C TYR A 643 2.05 21.41 19.52
N PHE A 644 3.35 21.70 19.45
CA PHE A 644 3.90 22.58 18.42
C PHE A 644 4.11 21.78 17.14
N GLU A 645 3.45 22.21 16.07
CA GLU A 645 3.47 21.52 14.78
C GLU A 645 4.22 22.36 13.75
N GLN A 646 5.14 21.73 13.01
CA GLN A 646 5.93 22.39 11.96
C GLN A 646 5.95 21.54 10.69
N PHE A 647 5.23 22.00 9.67
CA PHE A 647 5.17 21.38 8.34
C PHE A 647 6.09 22.12 7.37
N ILE A 648 6.82 21.38 6.56
CA ILE A 648 7.75 21.90 5.56
C ILE A 648 7.27 21.41 4.19
N TYR A 649 6.86 22.35 3.35
CA TYR A 649 6.45 22.08 1.98
C TYR A 649 7.53 22.54 1.01
N HIS A 650 7.86 21.69 0.05
CA HIS A 650 8.72 22.02 -1.08
C HIS A 650 7.86 22.54 -2.24
N LEU A 651 8.22 23.70 -2.78
CA LEU A 651 7.53 24.36 -3.88
C LEU A 651 8.46 24.44 -5.09
N GLU A 652 8.03 23.88 -6.22
CA GLU A 652 8.71 23.96 -7.52
C GLU A 652 7.87 24.81 -8.48
N GLY A 653 8.50 25.79 -9.13
CA GLY A 653 7.87 26.63 -10.16
C GLY A 653 7.98 28.12 -9.83
N THR A 654 7.37 28.98 -10.66
CA THR A 654 7.45 30.43 -10.48
C THR A 654 6.49 30.91 -9.39
N VAL A 655 7.03 31.20 -8.20
CA VAL A 655 6.26 31.74 -7.07
C VAL A 655 6.26 33.27 -7.08
N VAL A 656 5.08 33.86 -7.27
CA VAL A 656 4.84 35.30 -7.03
C VAL A 656 4.54 35.53 -5.54
N GLU A 657 5.59 35.76 -4.75
CA GLU A 657 5.50 35.87 -3.28
C GLU A 657 4.42 36.85 -2.78
N PRO A 658 4.28 38.10 -3.29
CA PRO A 658 3.24 39.01 -2.82
C PRO A 658 1.81 38.48 -3.00
N SER A 659 1.58 37.71 -4.08
CA SER A 659 0.28 37.08 -4.32
C SER A 659 0.05 35.88 -3.40
N LEU A 660 1.10 35.13 -3.09
CA LEU A 660 1.03 33.97 -2.20
C LEU A 660 0.78 34.41 -0.76
N ARG A 661 1.50 35.42 -0.30
CA ARG A 661 1.26 36.07 0.99
C ARG A 661 -0.17 36.58 1.10
N LYS A 662 -0.65 37.33 0.10
CA LYS A 662 -2.02 37.85 0.09
C LYS A 662 -3.06 36.73 0.14
N ALA A 663 -2.81 35.61 -0.54
CA ALA A 663 -3.68 34.45 -0.50
C ALA A 663 -3.80 33.88 0.92
N TRP A 664 -2.67 33.71 1.62
CA TRP A 664 -2.67 33.25 3.01
C TRP A 664 -3.27 34.25 3.99
N GLU A 665 -3.12 35.56 3.76
CA GLU A 665 -3.83 36.58 4.53
C GLU A 665 -5.36 36.44 4.38
N GLN A 666 -5.86 36.09 3.19
CA GLN A 666 -7.28 35.79 2.98
C GLN A 666 -7.71 34.50 3.69
N VAL A 667 -6.86 33.46 3.70
CA VAL A 667 -7.12 32.21 4.43
C VAL A 667 -7.25 32.46 5.94
N VAL A 668 -6.34 33.24 6.54
CA VAL A 668 -6.43 33.64 7.96
C VAL A 668 -7.71 34.43 8.22
N GLN A 669 -8.08 35.35 7.33
CA GLN A 669 -9.31 36.12 7.51
C GLN A 669 -10.58 35.27 7.40
N ARG A 670 -10.58 34.28 6.49
CA ARG A 670 -11.70 33.39 6.20
C ARG A 670 -12.05 32.46 7.36
N HIS A 671 -11.04 31.89 8.03
CA HIS A 671 -11.25 30.86 9.05
C HIS A 671 -11.10 31.45 10.47
N GLU A 672 -12.20 31.55 11.22
CA GLU A 672 -12.22 32.16 12.58
C GLU A 672 -11.17 31.55 13.52
N ILE A 673 -10.94 30.25 13.45
CA ILE A 673 -10.00 29.55 14.34
C ILE A 673 -8.55 30.03 14.18
N LEU A 674 -8.16 30.47 12.98
CA LEU A 674 -6.83 31.05 12.74
C LEU A 674 -6.68 32.44 13.37
N ARG A 675 -7.80 33.10 13.71
CA ARG A 675 -7.86 34.41 14.37
C ARG A 675 -8.29 34.29 15.83
N THR A 676 -8.11 33.11 16.42
CA THR A 676 -8.53 32.80 17.78
C THR A 676 -7.32 32.75 18.72
N ALA A 677 -7.44 33.42 19.86
CA ALA A 677 -6.55 33.32 21.00
C ALA A 677 -7.21 32.48 22.11
N VAL A 678 -6.40 31.86 22.96
CA VAL A 678 -6.85 31.13 24.16
C VAL A 678 -6.44 31.95 25.37
N VAL A 679 -7.42 32.44 26.13
CA VAL A 679 -7.20 33.32 27.28
C VAL A 679 -7.49 32.57 28.57
N THR A 680 -6.54 32.55 29.50
CA THR A 680 -6.68 31.94 30.83
C THR A 680 -6.82 32.97 31.94
N ASP A 681 -6.20 34.14 31.79
CA ASP A 681 -6.11 35.16 32.83
C ASP A 681 -7.42 35.96 32.95
N GLY A 682 -7.82 36.24 34.20
CA GLY A 682 -9.03 37.02 34.48
C GLY A 682 -10.34 36.28 34.22
N LEU A 683 -10.29 34.95 34.02
CA LEU A 683 -11.45 34.12 33.69
C LEU A 683 -11.58 32.93 34.65
N MET A 684 -12.82 32.49 34.88
CA MET A 684 -13.12 31.35 35.77
C MET A 684 -12.70 30.00 35.13
N GLU A 685 -12.60 29.97 33.82
CA GLU A 685 -12.05 28.88 33.03
C GLU A 685 -11.42 29.47 31.75
N PRO A 686 -10.48 28.76 31.10
CA PRO A 686 -9.93 29.20 29.82
C PRO A 686 -11.01 29.33 28.74
N LEU A 687 -10.95 30.40 27.93
CA LEU A 687 -11.88 30.65 26.82
C LEU A 687 -11.16 30.94 25.50
N GLN A 688 -11.84 30.64 24.39
CA GLN A 688 -11.42 31.01 23.04
C GLN A 688 -11.95 32.40 22.71
N PHE A 689 -11.06 33.34 22.40
CA PHE A 689 -11.39 34.70 21.98
C PHE A 689 -11.13 34.87 20.49
N ILE A 690 -12.19 35.13 19.73
CA ILE A 690 -12.13 35.27 18.27
C ILE A 690 -12.02 36.75 17.93
N HIS A 691 -10.94 37.14 17.27
CA HIS A 691 -10.72 38.52 16.83
C HIS A 691 -11.46 38.81 15.52
N GLU A 692 -11.66 40.08 15.17
CA GLU A 692 -12.22 40.49 13.87
C GLU A 692 -11.17 40.41 12.75
N HIS A 693 -9.92 40.67 13.07
CA HIS A 693 -8.79 40.56 12.16
C HIS A 693 -7.58 40.05 12.93
N ALA A 694 -6.80 39.15 12.33
CA ALA A 694 -5.47 38.78 12.83
C ALA A 694 -4.45 38.95 11.71
N LYS A 695 -3.31 39.55 12.03
CA LYS A 695 -2.24 39.75 11.06
C LYS A 695 -1.46 38.45 10.92
N LEU A 696 -1.39 37.90 9.71
CA LEU A 696 -0.51 36.77 9.41
C LEU A 696 0.95 37.12 9.76
N ASP A 697 1.58 36.31 10.61
CA ASP A 697 3.03 36.35 10.79
C ASP A 697 3.68 35.66 9.59
N TRP A 698 4.01 36.47 8.58
CA TRP A 698 4.70 36.05 7.35
C TRP A 698 6.15 36.51 7.40
N SER A 699 7.07 35.56 7.26
CA SER A 699 8.49 35.86 7.11
C SER A 699 9.07 35.28 5.82
N SER A 700 10.21 35.82 5.38
CA SER A 700 10.87 35.37 4.15
C SER A 700 12.37 35.32 4.34
N LEU A 701 12.96 34.19 3.97
CA LEU A 701 14.39 33.94 4.10
C LEU A 701 14.95 33.64 2.71
N ASN A 702 15.89 34.45 2.25
CA ASN A 702 16.52 34.22 0.95
C ASN A 702 17.88 33.51 1.14
N LEU A 703 17.95 32.25 0.72
CA LEU A 703 19.16 31.43 0.70
C LEU A 703 19.68 31.19 -0.72
N SER A 704 19.15 31.87 -1.75
CA SER A 704 19.53 31.64 -3.15
C SER A 704 21.01 31.91 -3.47
N HIS A 705 21.71 32.62 -2.58
CA HIS A 705 23.13 32.92 -2.70
C HIS A 705 24.00 32.18 -1.66
N THR A 706 23.40 31.29 -0.87
CA THR A 706 24.10 30.50 0.15
C THR A 706 24.66 29.22 -0.48
N ALA A 707 25.90 28.85 -0.14
CA ALA A 707 26.50 27.62 -0.64
C ALA A 707 25.70 26.38 -0.20
N PRO A 708 25.55 25.33 -1.03
CA PRO A 708 24.68 24.18 -0.72
C PRO A 708 24.93 23.53 0.65
N ALA A 709 26.20 23.38 1.06
CA ALA A 709 26.57 22.79 2.34
C ALA A 709 26.13 23.66 3.55
N GLN A 710 26.08 24.99 3.40
CA GLN A 710 25.64 25.92 4.44
C GLN A 710 24.12 26.10 4.43
N MET A 711 23.47 25.94 3.28
CA MET A 711 22.03 26.12 3.12
C MET A 711 21.23 25.19 4.03
N GLN A 712 21.57 23.89 4.06
CA GLN A 712 20.88 22.93 4.91
C GLN A 712 21.05 23.25 6.41
N GLN A 713 22.24 23.68 6.82
CA GLN A 713 22.51 24.10 8.20
C GLN A 713 21.69 25.34 8.59
N SER A 714 21.60 26.33 7.70
CA SER A 714 20.77 27.53 7.92
C SER A 714 19.28 27.19 8.02
N ILE A 715 18.79 26.25 7.20
CA ILE A 715 17.40 25.79 7.28
C ILE A 715 17.16 25.10 8.63
N GLU A 716 17.98 24.15 9.05
CA GLU A 716 17.76 23.45 10.34
C GLU A 716 17.92 24.38 11.55
N ALA A 717 18.85 25.35 11.50
CA ALA A 717 18.98 26.38 12.52
C ALA A 717 17.72 27.24 12.62
N TYR A 718 17.15 27.65 11.47
CA TYR A 718 15.88 28.37 11.42
C TYR A 718 14.73 27.53 12.00
N LEU A 719 14.58 26.28 11.55
CA LEU A 719 13.53 25.38 12.01
C LEU A 719 13.59 25.17 13.54
N SER A 720 14.79 25.00 14.08
CA SER A 720 15.04 24.83 15.52
C SER A 720 14.77 26.09 16.33
N GLU A 721 15.16 27.26 15.83
CA GLU A 721 14.86 28.55 16.47
C GLU A 721 13.35 28.84 16.45
N ASP A 722 12.68 28.53 15.34
CA ASP A 722 11.25 28.69 15.21
C ASP A 722 10.50 27.82 16.23
N ARG A 723 10.89 26.54 16.39
CA ARG A 723 10.33 25.66 17.43
C ARG A 723 10.51 26.24 18.84
N ARG A 724 11.73 26.71 19.17
CA ARG A 724 12.03 27.33 20.48
C ARG A 724 11.25 28.62 20.74
N ARG A 725 10.92 29.38 19.69
CA ARG A 725 10.11 30.60 19.81
C ARG A 725 8.68 30.32 20.27
N GLY A 726 8.12 29.14 19.98
CA GLY A 726 6.77 28.75 20.41
C GLY A 726 5.67 29.72 19.98
N PHE A 727 4.57 29.75 20.74
CA PHE A 727 3.46 30.69 20.61
C PHE A 727 3.02 31.20 21.98
N VAL A 728 2.53 32.44 22.02
CA VAL A 728 1.83 32.99 23.20
C VAL A 728 0.34 32.76 22.99
N TYR A 729 -0.29 31.94 23.84
CA TYR A 729 -1.65 31.44 23.61
C TYR A 729 -2.71 32.55 23.59
N GLU A 730 -2.48 33.62 24.35
CA GLU A 730 -3.34 34.79 24.48
C GLU A 730 -3.27 35.74 23.27
N GLN A 731 -2.45 35.44 22.26
CA GLN A 731 -2.23 36.26 21.07
C GLN A 731 -2.53 35.50 19.77
N ALA A 732 -3.56 35.92 19.04
CA ALA A 732 -3.84 35.40 17.71
C ALA A 732 -2.96 36.08 16.63
N PRO A 733 -2.54 35.37 15.56
CA PRO A 733 -2.81 33.96 15.26
C PRO A 733 -1.82 33.00 15.93
N LEU A 734 -2.29 31.81 16.36
CA LEU A 734 -1.42 30.68 16.76
C LEU A 734 -0.89 29.90 15.54
N PHE A 735 -0.53 30.63 14.49
CA PHE A 735 -0.19 30.14 13.16
C PHE A 735 0.73 31.15 12.45
N ARG A 736 1.80 30.67 11.80
CA ARG A 736 2.74 31.51 11.04
C ARG A 736 3.33 30.77 9.85
N LEU A 737 3.79 31.55 8.87
CA LEU A 737 4.34 31.05 7.61
C LEU A 737 5.68 31.70 7.28
N THR A 738 6.59 30.88 6.77
CA THR A 738 7.90 31.35 6.29
C THR A 738 8.22 30.78 4.93
N LEU A 739 8.46 31.67 3.96
CA LEU A 739 8.92 31.29 2.64
C LEU A 739 10.45 31.37 2.57
N ILE A 740 11.10 30.23 2.34
CA ILE A 740 12.55 30.11 2.15
C ILE A 740 12.84 29.97 0.66
N THR A 741 13.53 30.92 0.06
CA THR A 741 13.94 30.88 -1.36
C THR A 741 15.27 30.17 -1.49
N LEU A 742 15.33 29.09 -2.28
CA LEU A 742 16.55 28.28 -2.48
C LEU A 742 17.29 28.62 -3.80
N GLY A 743 16.63 29.31 -4.74
CA GLY A 743 17.14 29.58 -6.09
C GLY A 743 16.52 28.64 -7.14
N ASN A 744 16.76 28.89 -8.43
CA ASN A 744 16.27 28.06 -9.55
C ASN A 744 14.76 27.71 -9.50
N ASN A 745 13.91 28.66 -9.10
CA ASN A 745 12.46 28.44 -8.91
C ASN A 745 12.12 27.34 -7.89
N GLN A 746 12.96 27.17 -6.87
CA GLN A 746 12.78 26.24 -5.75
C GLN A 746 12.61 27.01 -4.45
N TYR A 747 11.61 26.61 -3.66
CA TYR A 747 11.28 27.24 -2.38
C TYR A 747 10.91 26.19 -1.34
N LYS A 748 11.03 26.54 -0.06
CA LYS A 748 10.35 25.84 1.03
C LYS A 748 9.35 26.76 1.70
N LEU A 749 8.12 26.30 1.92
CA LEU A 749 7.14 26.98 2.76
C LEU A 749 7.07 26.24 4.09
N VAL A 750 7.56 26.89 5.15
CA VAL A 750 7.45 26.39 6.53
C VAL A 750 6.16 26.92 7.13
N MET A 751 5.33 26.02 7.65
CA MET A 751 4.06 26.29 8.30
C MET A 751 4.14 25.81 9.74
N SER A 752 4.14 26.76 10.67
CA SER A 752 4.22 26.47 12.11
C SER A 752 2.93 26.89 12.79
N TYR A 753 2.38 26.04 13.66
CA TYR A 753 1.15 26.33 14.41
C TYR A 753 1.10 25.54 15.71
N HIS A 754 0.22 25.95 16.63
CA HIS A 754 -0.08 25.14 17.82
C HIS A 754 -1.29 24.24 17.54
N HIS A 755 -1.25 22.97 17.95
CA HIS A 755 -2.29 21.99 17.66
C HIS A 755 -3.68 22.36 18.23
N LEU A 756 -3.74 23.33 19.17
CA LEU A 756 -4.96 23.96 19.68
C LEU A 756 -5.89 24.53 18.60
N VAL A 757 -5.35 24.93 17.45
CA VAL A 757 -6.14 25.59 16.39
C VAL A 757 -6.40 24.72 15.16
N LEU A 758 -5.60 23.69 14.91
CA LEU A 758 -5.66 22.92 13.66
C LEU A 758 -5.38 21.44 13.88
N ASP A 759 -6.14 20.59 13.21
CA ASP A 759 -5.80 19.20 12.94
C ASP A 759 -5.26 18.99 11.51
N ALA A 760 -4.78 17.78 11.23
CA ALA A 760 -4.20 17.45 9.92
C ALA A 760 -5.21 17.53 8.76
N TRP A 761 -6.49 17.21 8.99
CA TRP A 761 -7.55 17.42 8.00
C TRP A 761 -7.72 18.90 7.64
N SER A 762 -7.65 19.78 8.64
CA SER A 762 -7.76 21.22 8.45
C SER A 762 -6.62 21.77 7.60
N LEU A 763 -5.41 21.21 7.67
CA LEU A 763 -4.29 21.61 6.81
C LEU A 763 -4.58 21.41 5.32
N PHE A 764 -5.26 20.32 4.95
CA PHE A 764 -5.68 20.07 3.57
C PHE A 764 -6.62 21.17 3.07
N ILE A 765 -7.62 21.54 3.88
CA ILE A 765 -8.57 22.61 3.56
C ILE A 765 -7.83 23.95 3.39
N LEU A 766 -6.90 24.25 4.31
CA LEU A 766 -6.11 25.49 4.26
C LEU A 766 -5.23 25.58 3.01
N LEU A 767 -4.56 24.49 2.62
CA LEU A 767 -3.75 24.44 1.40
C LEU A 767 -4.63 24.63 0.16
N SER A 768 -5.77 23.94 0.08
CA SER A 768 -6.73 24.06 -1.02
C SER A 768 -7.24 25.50 -1.17
N ASP A 769 -7.71 26.11 -0.07
CA ASP A 769 -8.17 27.49 -0.05
C ASP A 769 -7.04 28.45 -0.46
N SER A 770 -5.82 28.24 0.04
CA SER A 770 -4.66 29.08 -0.31
C SER A 770 -4.36 29.08 -1.81
N LEU A 771 -4.49 27.92 -2.46
CA LEU A 771 -4.26 27.77 -3.90
C LEU A 771 -5.34 28.45 -4.72
N GLU A 772 -6.60 28.37 -4.30
CA GLU A 772 -7.71 29.05 -4.97
C GLU A 772 -7.60 30.57 -4.80
N PHE A 773 -7.28 31.07 -3.61
CA PHE A 773 -7.02 32.49 -3.40
C PHE A 773 -5.78 32.96 -4.18
N TYR A 774 -4.74 32.14 -4.27
CA TYR A 774 -3.55 32.45 -5.05
C TYR A 774 -3.85 32.56 -6.54
N ARG A 775 -4.60 31.59 -7.09
CA ARG A 775 -5.09 31.62 -8.47
C ARG A 775 -5.92 32.88 -8.74
N ALA A 776 -6.89 33.17 -7.88
CA ALA A 776 -7.75 34.34 -7.96
C ALA A 776 -6.93 35.65 -7.97
N ALA A 777 -5.93 35.75 -7.08
CA ALA A 777 -5.01 36.89 -7.02
C ALA A 777 -4.18 37.06 -8.30
N LEU A 778 -3.69 35.96 -8.90
CA LEU A 778 -2.92 35.99 -10.15
C LEU A 778 -3.78 36.31 -11.38
N ASP A 779 -5.03 35.87 -11.40
CA ASP A 779 -5.95 36.07 -12.53
C ASP A 779 -6.72 37.40 -12.45
N GLY A 780 -6.67 38.08 -11.31
CA GLY A 780 -7.52 39.26 -11.05
C GLY A 780 -9.00 38.91 -11.01
N THR A 781 -9.35 37.68 -10.62
CA THR A 781 -10.73 37.17 -10.54
C THR A 781 -11.12 36.92 -9.08
N PRO A 782 -12.41 36.93 -8.72
CA PRO A 782 -12.83 36.53 -7.38
C PRO A 782 -12.62 35.01 -7.17
N PRO A 783 -12.33 34.57 -5.92
CA PRO A 783 -12.22 33.16 -5.57
C PRO A 783 -13.60 32.48 -5.61
N THR A 784 -13.61 31.19 -5.94
CA THR A 784 -14.81 30.35 -6.05
C THR A 784 -14.99 29.46 -4.80
N LEU A 785 -15.06 30.09 -3.62
CA LEU A 785 -15.20 29.40 -2.33
C LEU A 785 -16.54 29.74 -1.66
N ALA A 786 -17.23 28.74 -1.10
CA ALA A 786 -18.44 28.94 -0.30
C ALA A 786 -18.14 29.67 1.03
N ALA A 787 -19.14 30.07 1.80
CA ALA A 787 -18.89 30.66 3.13
C ALA A 787 -18.32 29.60 4.09
N ALA A 788 -17.25 29.94 4.81
CA ALA A 788 -16.66 29.05 5.81
C ALA A 788 -17.55 29.02 7.06
N ARG A 789 -17.82 27.82 7.58
CA ARG A 789 -18.52 27.64 8.86
C ARG A 789 -17.51 27.74 10.01
N PRO A 790 -17.84 28.42 11.12
CA PRO A 790 -16.89 28.65 12.20
C PRO A 790 -16.77 27.44 13.14
N PHE A 791 -15.58 27.21 13.69
CA PHE A 791 -15.31 26.12 14.64
C PHE A 791 -16.17 26.18 15.92
N ARG A 792 -16.59 27.38 16.34
CA ARG A 792 -17.47 27.54 17.52
C ARG A 792 -18.83 26.84 17.37
N ASP A 793 -19.29 26.59 16.14
CA ASP A 793 -20.52 25.85 15.88
C ASP A 793 -20.36 24.40 16.35
N TYR A 794 -19.19 23.81 16.13
CA TYR A 794 -18.83 22.48 16.64
C TYR A 794 -18.73 22.46 18.17
N VAL A 795 -18.09 23.47 18.77
CA VAL A 795 -18.02 23.59 20.24
C VAL A 795 -19.43 23.66 20.83
N THR A 796 -20.32 24.43 20.22
CA THR A 796 -21.71 24.58 20.66
C THR A 796 -22.44 23.24 20.60
N ALA A 797 -22.27 22.47 19.51
CA ALA A 797 -22.86 21.15 19.36
C ALA A 797 -22.40 20.18 20.47
N LEU A 798 -21.10 20.12 20.76
CA LEU A 798 -20.56 19.26 21.83
C LEU A 798 -21.15 19.58 23.21
N THR A 799 -21.31 20.88 23.52
CA THR A 799 -21.86 21.29 24.83
C THR A 799 -23.33 20.93 25.03
N GLN A 800 -24.05 20.63 23.96
CA GLN A 800 -25.48 20.26 24.01
C GLN A 800 -25.71 18.74 24.03
N GLU A 801 -24.64 17.94 23.84
CA GLU A 801 -24.75 16.48 23.74
C GLU A 801 -24.92 15.83 25.12
N ASP A 802 -25.86 14.87 25.23
CA ASP A 802 -26.03 14.08 26.46
C ASP A 802 -24.94 13.01 26.57
N VAL A 803 -23.94 13.30 27.39
CA VAL A 803 -22.80 12.42 27.64
C VAL A 803 -23.11 11.22 28.56
N SER A 804 -24.34 11.09 29.09
CA SER A 804 -24.69 10.02 30.05
C SER A 804 -24.52 8.62 29.45
N ALA A 805 -24.92 8.45 28.19
CA ALA A 805 -24.76 7.20 27.46
C ALA A 805 -23.28 6.87 27.20
N ALA A 806 -22.50 7.87 26.79
CA ALA A 806 -21.07 7.71 26.56
C ALA A 806 -20.31 7.36 27.85
N LYS A 807 -20.63 8.04 28.96
CA LYS A 807 -20.09 7.73 30.28
C LYS A 807 -20.39 6.29 30.70
N ALA A 808 -21.62 5.82 30.49
CA ALA A 808 -22.00 4.44 30.81
C ALA A 808 -21.27 3.42 29.94
N TYR A 809 -21.15 3.69 28.63
CA TYR A 809 -20.40 2.85 27.70
C TYR A 809 -18.94 2.71 28.12
N TRP A 810 -18.22 3.81 28.32
CA TRP A 810 -16.79 3.78 28.67
C TRP A 810 -16.53 3.12 30.03
N LYS A 811 -17.38 3.38 31.02
CA LYS A 811 -17.32 2.70 32.32
C LYS A 811 -17.47 1.18 32.18
N ASN A 812 -18.41 0.73 31.34
CA ASN A 812 -18.60 -0.70 31.09
C ASN A 812 -17.44 -1.30 30.30
N ARG A 813 -16.90 -0.57 29.30
CA ARG A 813 -15.81 -1.03 28.44
C ARG A 813 -14.49 -1.23 29.18
N LEU A 814 -14.22 -0.37 30.18
CA LEU A 814 -13.03 -0.43 31.04
C LEU A 814 -13.25 -1.22 32.33
N LYS A 815 -14.44 -1.80 32.55
CA LYS A 815 -14.74 -2.59 33.75
C LYS A 815 -13.73 -3.73 33.94
N GLY A 816 -13.17 -3.84 35.14
CA GLY A 816 -12.14 -4.83 35.46
C GLY A 816 -10.75 -4.56 34.87
N PHE A 817 -10.53 -3.45 34.16
CA PHE A 817 -9.18 -3.00 33.79
C PHE A 817 -8.58 -2.25 34.98
N ASN A 818 -7.57 -2.83 35.62
CA ASN A 818 -6.99 -2.33 36.88
C ASN A 818 -5.46 -2.19 36.84
N THR A 819 -4.83 -2.63 35.76
CA THR A 819 -3.37 -2.63 35.59
C THR A 819 -3.05 -1.86 34.31
N PRO A 820 -2.23 -0.81 34.35
CA PRO A 820 -1.89 -0.06 33.16
C PRO A 820 -1.01 -0.87 32.21
N THR A 821 -1.08 -0.56 30.92
CA THR A 821 -0.19 -1.13 29.91
C THR A 821 1.02 -0.23 29.74
N ILE A 822 2.16 -0.69 30.26
CA ILE A 822 3.45 -0.01 30.28
C ILE A 822 4.50 -0.96 29.70
N ILE A 823 5.33 -0.47 28.77
CA ILE A 823 6.41 -1.17 28.09
C ILE A 823 7.78 -0.48 28.26
N SER A 824 7.80 0.73 28.83
CA SER A 824 9.00 1.49 29.20
C SER A 824 9.70 0.87 30.43
N GLN A 825 10.99 1.17 30.57
CA GLN A 825 11.83 0.68 31.70
C GLN A 825 12.06 1.76 32.78
N SER A 826 11.32 2.87 32.74
CA SER A 826 11.51 4.01 33.65
C SER A 826 10.84 3.78 35.00
N GLU A 827 11.52 4.12 36.10
CA GLU A 827 10.94 4.17 37.45
C GLU A 827 9.98 5.38 37.63
N LYS A 828 10.00 6.35 36.71
CA LYS A 828 9.11 7.52 36.71
C LYS A 828 7.91 7.25 35.80
N LEU A 829 6.75 6.97 36.40
CA LEU A 829 5.46 6.81 35.70
C LEU A 829 4.77 8.16 35.39
N ASN A 830 5.39 9.28 35.72
CA ASN A 830 4.81 10.59 35.49
C ASN A 830 4.92 10.93 34.00
N LEU A 831 3.79 10.84 33.28
CA LEU A 831 3.61 11.34 31.92
C LEU A 831 3.74 12.89 31.92
N SER A 832 4.94 13.40 32.15
CA SER A 832 5.27 14.81 31.92
C SER A 832 6.13 14.89 30.68
N ALA A 833 5.80 15.84 29.81
CA ALA A 833 6.58 16.11 28.62
C ALA A 833 8.04 16.40 29.01
N SER A 834 8.98 15.81 28.28
CA SER A 834 10.40 16.09 28.44
C SER A 834 10.79 17.33 27.66
N ALA A 835 11.92 17.96 28.02
CA ALA A 835 12.53 18.98 27.17
C ALA A 835 12.68 18.48 25.72
N GLN A 836 12.45 19.37 24.75
CA GLN A 836 12.39 19.01 23.33
C GLN A 836 13.62 18.21 22.82
N GLU A 837 14.79 18.42 23.43
CA GLU A 837 16.06 17.75 23.13
C GLU A 837 16.08 16.24 23.47
N LEU A 838 15.13 15.78 24.28
CA LEU A 838 14.98 14.39 24.69
C LEU A 838 14.09 13.57 23.73
N HIS A 839 13.43 14.20 22.77
CA HIS A 839 12.68 13.49 21.74
C HIS A 839 13.56 12.93 20.63
N ALA A 840 13.11 11.83 20.02
CA ALA A 840 13.75 11.18 18.88
C ALA A 840 12.70 10.58 17.94
N GLU A 841 13.11 10.36 16.68
CA GLU A 841 12.29 9.75 15.64
C GLU A 841 12.90 8.41 15.22
N ALA A 842 12.04 7.45 14.91
CA ALA A 842 12.38 6.21 14.21
C ALA A 842 11.39 5.98 13.08
N ARG A 843 11.75 5.09 12.15
CA ARG A 843 10.93 4.77 10.97
C ARG A 843 10.92 3.27 10.76
N LEU A 844 9.74 2.75 10.41
CA LEU A 844 9.54 1.37 9.96
C LEU A 844 8.85 1.41 8.60
N ASP A 845 9.49 0.88 7.57
CA ASP A 845 8.92 0.80 6.22
C ASP A 845 8.48 -0.63 5.92
N MET A 846 7.25 -0.80 5.42
CA MET A 846 6.82 -2.06 4.82
C MET A 846 7.16 -2.05 3.33
N THR A 847 7.51 -3.21 2.77
CA THR A 847 7.64 -3.35 1.31
C THR A 847 6.28 -3.25 0.61
N GLU A 848 6.27 -2.99 -0.70
CA GLU A 848 5.04 -3.00 -1.52
C GLU A 848 4.32 -4.35 -1.40
N LEU A 849 5.09 -5.44 -1.40
CA LEU A 849 4.56 -6.79 -1.23
C LEU A 849 3.94 -7.02 0.15
N GLU A 850 4.61 -6.62 1.23
CA GLU A 850 4.07 -6.79 2.58
C GLU A 850 2.78 -5.96 2.77
N THR A 851 2.76 -4.76 2.20
CA THR A 851 1.59 -3.89 2.16
C THR A 851 0.46 -4.56 1.36
N GLU A 852 0.74 -5.08 0.17
CA GLU A 852 -0.25 -5.78 -0.66
C GLU A 852 -0.80 -7.04 0.03
N ARG A 853 0.07 -7.80 0.73
CA ARG A 853 -0.33 -8.98 1.51
C ARG A 853 -1.27 -8.58 2.65
N LEU A 854 -0.95 -7.54 3.42
CA LEU A 854 -1.82 -7.00 4.45
C LEU A 854 -3.17 -6.55 3.89
N LEU A 855 -3.17 -5.79 2.78
CA LEU A 855 -4.39 -5.35 2.11
C LEU A 855 -5.22 -6.54 1.58
N THR A 856 -4.57 -7.55 1.02
CA THR A 856 -5.23 -8.76 0.51
C THR A 856 -5.80 -9.60 1.63
N PHE A 857 -5.08 -9.76 2.74
CA PHE A 857 -5.61 -10.39 3.96
C PHE A 857 -6.82 -9.62 4.50
N GLY A 858 -6.73 -8.28 4.54
CA GLY A 858 -7.84 -7.41 4.93
C GLY A 858 -9.07 -7.62 4.05
N ARG A 859 -8.93 -7.52 2.72
CA ARG A 859 -10.02 -7.76 1.74
C ARG A 859 -10.64 -9.15 1.89
N LYS A 860 -9.82 -10.20 1.97
CA LYS A 860 -10.30 -11.59 2.11
C LYS A 860 -11.10 -11.82 3.38
N ASN A 861 -10.77 -11.13 4.46
CA ASN A 861 -11.40 -11.31 5.77
C ASN A 861 -12.38 -10.19 6.15
N GLN A 862 -12.65 -9.24 5.25
CA GLN A 862 -13.53 -8.07 5.47
C GLN A 862 -13.06 -7.18 6.64
N LEU A 863 -11.74 -6.95 6.71
CA LEU A 863 -11.07 -6.14 7.74
C LEU A 863 -10.42 -4.90 7.12
N THR A 864 -10.47 -3.76 7.82
CA THR A 864 -9.74 -2.56 7.41
C THR A 864 -8.26 -2.65 7.73
N LEU A 865 -7.41 -1.95 6.97
CA LEU A 865 -5.97 -1.88 7.25
C LEU A 865 -5.69 -1.32 8.66
N ASN A 866 -6.48 -0.33 9.12
CA ASN A 866 -6.41 0.19 10.48
C ASN A 866 -6.67 -0.89 11.54
N THR A 867 -7.63 -1.80 11.31
CA THR A 867 -7.87 -2.94 12.20
C THR A 867 -6.65 -3.86 12.29
N LEU A 868 -6.03 -4.16 11.15
CA LEU A 868 -4.83 -5.02 11.11
C LEU A 868 -3.68 -4.38 11.88
N VAL A 869 -3.46 -3.06 11.68
CA VAL A 869 -2.42 -2.28 12.36
C VAL A 869 -2.66 -2.19 13.87
N GLN A 870 -3.88 -1.85 14.31
CA GLN A 870 -4.22 -1.81 15.73
C GLN A 870 -4.14 -3.19 16.40
N GLY A 871 -4.59 -4.24 15.70
CA GLY A 871 -4.47 -5.61 16.17
C GLY A 871 -3.00 -6.03 16.33
N ALA A 872 -2.16 -5.76 15.34
CA ALA A 872 -0.73 -6.02 15.40
C ALA A 872 -0.08 -5.26 16.57
N TRP A 873 -0.41 -3.98 16.76
CA TRP A 873 0.13 -3.16 17.84
C TRP A 873 -0.25 -3.72 19.22
N ALA A 874 -1.50 -4.15 19.39
CA ALA A 874 -1.94 -4.78 20.63
C ALA A 874 -1.18 -6.08 20.95
N LEU A 875 -0.82 -6.86 19.94
CA LEU A 875 -0.01 -8.08 20.11
C LEU A 875 1.44 -7.75 20.49
N VAL A 876 2.04 -6.70 19.91
CA VAL A 876 3.36 -6.20 20.30
C VAL A 876 3.35 -5.75 21.76
N LEU A 877 2.34 -4.97 22.16
CA LEU A 877 2.19 -4.52 23.54
C LEU A 877 1.97 -5.69 24.50
N ALA A 878 1.17 -6.70 24.13
CA ALA A 878 1.03 -7.93 24.91
C ALA A 878 2.37 -8.64 25.11
N LYS A 879 3.18 -8.72 24.06
CA LYS A 879 4.51 -9.33 24.11
C LYS A 879 5.46 -8.56 25.01
N HIS A 880 5.55 -7.23 24.92
CA HIS A 880 6.50 -6.46 25.73
C HIS A 880 6.04 -6.19 27.16
N SER A 881 4.73 -6.07 27.40
CA SER A 881 4.18 -5.91 28.75
C SER A 881 3.99 -7.24 29.49
N GLN A 882 4.01 -8.36 28.77
CA GLN A 882 3.68 -9.70 29.28
C GLN A 882 2.24 -9.81 29.86
N GLN A 883 1.35 -8.92 29.41
CA GLN A 883 -0.06 -8.87 29.80
C GLN A 883 -0.96 -9.45 28.70
N ARG A 884 -2.17 -9.88 29.07
CA ARG A 884 -3.21 -10.31 28.11
C ARG A 884 -4.28 -9.25 27.86
N ASP A 885 -4.49 -8.37 28.84
CA ASP A 885 -5.47 -7.31 28.78
C ASP A 885 -4.71 -6.01 28.57
N ILE A 886 -4.75 -5.50 27.35
CA ILE A 886 -3.89 -4.43 26.85
C ILE A 886 -4.74 -3.20 26.60
N CYS A 887 -4.23 -2.03 26.96
CA CYS A 887 -4.83 -0.75 26.62
C CYS A 887 -3.78 0.16 25.97
N PHE A 888 -4.13 0.85 24.90
CA PHE A 888 -3.31 1.89 24.29
C PHE A 888 -4.19 3.02 23.77
N GLY A 889 -3.59 4.18 23.54
CA GLY A 889 -4.29 5.32 22.99
C GLY A 889 -4.45 5.17 21.48
N ILE A 890 -5.62 5.55 20.97
CA ILE A 890 -5.83 5.82 19.55
C ILE A 890 -6.25 7.27 19.37
N THR A 891 -5.80 7.89 18.28
CA THR A 891 -6.30 9.19 17.85
C THR A 891 -7.34 9.00 16.76
N ILE A 892 -8.48 9.65 16.93
CA ILE A 892 -9.61 9.63 16.01
C ILE A 892 -9.96 11.06 15.61
N THR A 893 -10.69 11.22 14.49
CA THR A 893 -11.26 12.51 14.10
C THR A 893 -12.75 12.52 14.39
N HIS A 894 -13.17 13.39 15.31
CA HIS A 894 -14.56 13.62 15.67
C HIS A 894 -15.13 14.76 14.81
N ARG A 895 -15.59 14.46 13.60
CA ARG A 895 -16.41 15.37 12.79
C ARG A 895 -17.84 14.81 12.80
N PRO A 896 -18.79 15.37 13.58
CA PRO A 896 -20.10 14.76 13.72
C PRO A 896 -20.93 15.02 12.46
N VAL A 897 -21.39 13.94 11.85
CA VAL A 897 -22.10 13.92 10.57
C VAL A 897 -23.46 14.64 10.59
N ASP A 898 -24.00 14.91 11.76
CA ASP A 898 -25.20 15.71 12.05
C ASP A 898 -24.91 17.21 12.15
N LEU A 899 -23.64 17.64 12.19
CA LEU A 899 -23.29 19.05 12.19
C LEU A 899 -23.15 19.59 10.76
N ALA A 900 -23.90 20.65 10.46
CA ALA A 900 -23.91 21.27 9.13
C ALA A 900 -22.52 21.75 8.67
N GLY A 901 -22.00 21.20 7.58
CA GLY A 901 -20.78 21.68 6.94
C GLY A 901 -19.47 21.33 7.66
N VAL A 902 -19.50 20.41 8.62
CA VAL A 902 -18.32 20.05 9.43
C VAL A 902 -17.13 19.55 8.62
N GLN A 903 -17.36 18.93 7.46
CA GLN A 903 -16.30 18.40 6.60
C GLN A 903 -15.38 19.49 6.02
N ASP A 904 -15.90 20.72 5.90
CA ASP A 904 -15.21 21.89 5.37
C ASP A 904 -14.82 22.90 6.47
N MET A 905 -15.10 22.57 7.74
CA MET A 905 -14.70 23.40 8.89
C MET A 905 -13.22 23.22 9.20
N VAL A 906 -12.54 24.33 9.49
CA VAL A 906 -11.15 24.36 9.95
C VAL A 906 -11.15 24.48 11.48
N GLY A 907 -10.40 23.61 12.16
CA GLY A 907 -10.30 23.58 13.61
C GLY A 907 -9.68 22.29 14.15
N ILE A 908 -9.83 22.05 15.45
CA ILE A 908 -9.30 20.85 16.12
C ILE A 908 -10.43 19.86 16.40
N PHE A 909 -10.54 18.83 15.56
CA PHE A 909 -11.60 17.83 15.66
C PHE A 909 -11.10 16.48 16.19
N ILE A 910 -9.80 16.32 16.40
CA ILE A 910 -9.29 15.05 16.92
C ILE A 910 -9.69 14.83 18.38
N ASN A 911 -9.79 13.57 18.77
CA ASN A 911 -9.88 13.15 20.16
C ASN A 911 -9.00 11.91 20.37
N SER A 912 -8.57 11.68 21.60
CA SER A 912 -7.82 10.49 21.99
C SER A 912 -8.70 9.56 22.82
N LEU A 913 -8.70 8.26 22.53
CA LEU A 913 -9.52 7.27 23.21
C LEU A 913 -8.72 6.03 23.62
N PRO A 914 -9.12 5.32 24.69
CA PRO A 914 -8.50 4.05 25.06
C PRO A 914 -9.01 2.91 24.18
N MET A 915 -8.09 2.19 23.57
CA MET A 915 -8.33 0.93 22.87
C MET A 915 -7.91 -0.24 23.78
N ARG A 916 -8.88 -0.82 24.49
CA ARG A 916 -8.66 -1.98 25.37
C ARG A 916 -8.94 -3.30 24.65
N LEU A 917 -7.94 -4.15 24.46
CA LEU A 917 -8.09 -5.44 23.80
C LEU A 917 -7.61 -6.58 24.68
N CYS A 918 -8.33 -7.70 24.66
CA CYS A 918 -7.91 -8.92 25.33
C CYS A 918 -7.32 -9.90 24.32
N VAL A 919 -6.07 -10.31 24.54
CA VAL A 919 -5.34 -11.28 23.72
C VAL A 919 -5.50 -12.67 24.35
N SER A 920 -6.36 -13.48 23.74
CA SER A 920 -6.56 -14.87 24.12
C SER A 920 -5.68 -15.80 23.26
N PRO A 921 -4.68 -16.49 23.82
CA PRO A 921 -3.76 -17.32 23.02
C PRO A 921 -4.44 -18.43 22.21
N GLN A 922 -5.66 -18.82 22.57
CA GLN A 922 -6.44 -19.86 21.90
C GLN A 922 -7.32 -19.32 20.75
N ALA A 923 -7.54 -18.01 20.69
CA ALA A 923 -8.37 -17.41 19.64
C ALA A 923 -7.65 -17.48 18.28
N THR A 924 -8.43 -17.65 17.22
CA THR A 924 -7.87 -17.56 15.87
C THR A 924 -7.64 -16.10 15.49
N LEU A 925 -6.58 -15.85 14.72
CA LEU A 925 -6.18 -14.49 14.37
C LEU A 925 -7.30 -13.72 13.65
N ALA A 926 -7.92 -14.32 12.62
CA ALA A 926 -8.97 -13.67 11.84
C ALA A 926 -10.21 -13.34 12.68
N GLN A 927 -10.68 -14.27 13.52
CA GLN A 927 -11.83 -14.03 14.40
C GLN A 927 -11.55 -12.93 15.42
N TRP A 928 -10.36 -12.95 16.02
CA TRP A 928 -9.99 -11.91 16.98
C TRP A 928 -9.88 -10.53 16.31
N LEU A 929 -9.32 -10.44 15.10
CA LEU A 929 -9.27 -9.18 14.36
C LEU A 929 -10.68 -8.67 14.00
N GLN A 930 -11.67 -9.55 13.77
CA GLN A 930 -13.07 -9.14 13.63
C GLN A 930 -13.63 -8.56 14.94
N GLU A 931 -13.27 -9.14 16.10
CA GLU A 931 -13.61 -8.55 17.41
C GLU A 931 -12.96 -7.17 17.59
N VAL A 932 -11.69 -7.00 17.18
CA VAL A 932 -11.00 -5.69 17.18
C VAL A 932 -11.77 -4.67 16.36
N GLN A 933 -12.19 -5.02 15.14
CA GLN A 933 -13.01 -4.13 14.30
C GLN A 933 -14.35 -3.80 14.97
N GLY A 934 -15.01 -4.81 15.57
CA GLY A 934 -16.26 -4.61 16.30
C GLY A 934 -16.13 -3.63 17.48
N VAL A 935 -15.00 -3.66 18.19
CA VAL A 935 -14.68 -2.69 19.25
C VAL A 935 -14.56 -1.27 18.68
N GLN A 936 -13.85 -1.09 17.56
CA GLN A 936 -13.70 0.21 16.91
C GLN A 936 -15.08 0.77 16.49
N VAL A 937 -15.90 -0.07 15.85
CA VAL A 937 -17.24 0.29 15.38
C VAL A 937 -18.15 0.68 16.56
N GLY A 938 -18.13 -0.10 17.65
CA GLY A 938 -18.94 0.17 18.84
C GLY A 938 -18.54 1.44 19.60
N ALA A 939 -17.27 1.86 19.52
CA ALA A 939 -16.80 3.09 20.16
C ALA A 939 -17.31 4.36 19.45
N ARG A 940 -17.61 4.32 18.14
CA ARG A 940 -17.93 5.49 17.29
C ARG A 940 -19.00 6.42 17.85
N ALA A 941 -20.07 5.88 18.39
CA ALA A 941 -21.18 6.66 18.93
C ALA A 941 -20.82 7.43 20.23
N TYR A 942 -19.67 7.15 20.82
CA TYR A 942 -19.24 7.67 22.12
C TYR A 942 -17.87 8.34 22.05
N GLU A 943 -17.42 8.66 20.84
CA GLU A 943 -16.10 9.22 20.54
C GLU A 943 -15.93 10.68 20.97
N HIS A 944 -17.01 11.42 21.25
CA HIS A 944 -16.95 12.78 21.81
C HIS A 944 -16.48 12.80 23.27
N TYR A 945 -16.59 11.67 23.98
CA TYR A 945 -16.36 11.66 25.42
C TYR A 945 -14.85 11.74 25.72
N PRO A 946 -14.40 12.68 26.56
CA PRO A 946 -12.99 13.02 26.67
C PRO A 946 -12.21 12.01 27.52
N LEU A 947 -10.97 11.69 27.11
CA LEU A 947 -10.11 10.72 27.78
C LEU A 947 -9.92 10.95 29.29
N PRO A 948 -9.73 12.19 29.81
CA PRO A 948 -9.62 12.41 31.25
C PRO A 948 -10.85 11.92 32.03
N LEU A 949 -12.05 12.07 31.47
CA LEU A 949 -13.29 11.58 32.10
C LEU A 949 -13.45 10.06 31.96
N VAL A 950 -12.93 9.48 30.88
CA VAL A 950 -12.86 8.01 30.72
C VAL A 950 -11.93 7.41 31.79
N GLN A 951 -10.75 7.99 31.98
CA GLN A 951 -9.76 7.55 32.96
C GLN A 951 -10.26 7.70 34.40
N ALA A 952 -10.92 8.81 34.73
CA ALA A 952 -11.54 9.01 36.05
C ALA A 952 -12.61 7.95 36.38
N GLY A 953 -13.22 7.34 35.37
CA GLY A 953 -14.20 6.26 35.52
C GLY A 953 -13.62 4.84 35.57
N ALA A 954 -12.31 4.67 35.34
CA ALA A 954 -11.63 3.38 35.30
C ALA A 954 -11.31 2.83 36.71
N GLU A 955 -10.99 1.54 36.80
CA GLU A 955 -10.63 0.87 38.06
C GLU A 955 -9.11 0.88 38.35
N VAL A 956 -8.33 1.56 37.50
CA VAL A 956 -6.89 1.84 37.70
C VAL A 956 -6.72 2.88 38.81
N ALA A 957 -5.56 2.87 39.49
CA ALA A 957 -5.24 3.89 40.49
C ALA A 957 -5.22 5.30 39.86
N SER A 958 -5.74 6.30 40.58
CA SER A 958 -5.97 7.65 40.03
C SER A 958 -4.68 8.42 39.68
N ASP A 959 -3.55 7.98 40.24
CA ASP A 959 -2.20 8.48 40.01
C ASP A 959 -1.49 7.77 38.85
N GLN A 960 -2.10 6.75 38.23
CA GLN A 960 -1.53 6.00 37.11
C GLN A 960 -2.28 6.28 35.80
N PRO A 961 -1.56 6.36 34.66
CA PRO A 961 -2.19 6.45 33.35
C PRO A 961 -2.84 5.13 32.94
N LEU A 962 -3.78 5.13 31.99
CA LEU A 962 -4.29 3.89 31.40
C LEU A 962 -3.24 3.18 30.52
N PHE A 963 -2.44 3.98 29.83
CA PHE A 963 -1.45 3.57 28.84
C PHE A 963 -0.41 4.67 28.62
N GLU A 964 0.77 4.32 28.11
CA GLU A 964 1.83 5.28 27.73
C GLU A 964 2.11 5.36 26.22
N THR A 965 1.44 4.53 25.41
CA THR A 965 1.63 4.47 23.96
C THR A 965 0.40 4.99 23.20
N LEU A 966 0.63 5.71 22.12
CA LEU A 966 -0.39 6.26 21.23
C LEU A 966 -0.17 5.72 19.80
N LEU A 967 -1.22 5.18 19.18
CA LEU A 967 -1.24 4.79 17.78
C LEU A 967 -2.15 5.72 16.98
N ILE A 968 -1.59 6.37 15.98
CA ILE A 968 -2.27 7.29 15.08
C ILE A 968 -2.32 6.61 13.70
N PHE A 969 -3.49 6.56 13.09
CA PHE A 969 -3.65 6.00 11.74
C PHE A 969 -4.06 7.13 10.79
N GLU A 970 -3.14 7.54 9.91
CA GLU A 970 -3.29 8.73 9.09
C GLU A 970 -4.09 8.44 7.82
N ASN A 971 -5.40 8.69 7.86
CA ASN A 971 -6.30 8.43 6.73
C ASN A 971 -6.73 9.68 5.95
N PHE A 972 -6.29 10.88 6.34
CA PHE A 972 -6.76 12.12 5.72
C PHE A 972 -6.21 12.30 4.29
N PRO A 973 -6.92 13.05 3.40
CA PRO A 973 -6.49 13.22 2.03
C PRO A 973 -5.08 13.83 1.94
N ARG A 974 -4.11 13.03 1.52
CA ARG A 974 -2.75 13.51 1.20
C ARG A 974 -2.56 13.49 -0.31
N THR A 975 -2.72 14.65 -0.94
CA THR A 975 -2.16 14.87 -2.28
C THR A 975 -0.67 15.17 -2.13
N SER A 976 0.19 14.26 -2.57
CA SER A 976 1.65 14.44 -2.63
C SER A 976 2.07 15.49 -3.67
N ASP A 977 1.19 15.79 -4.64
CA ASP A 977 1.37 16.77 -5.69
C ASP A 977 0.17 17.74 -5.76
N TRP A 978 0.26 18.88 -5.08
CA TRP A 978 -0.71 19.95 -5.34
C TRP A 978 -0.26 20.75 -6.56
N ARG A 979 -1.13 20.86 -7.56
CA ARG A 979 -0.84 21.62 -8.79
C ARG A 979 -1.75 22.84 -8.89
N ALA A 980 -1.17 24.02 -8.80
CA ALA A 980 -1.86 25.22 -9.25
C ALA A 980 -1.97 25.21 -10.79
N LYS A 981 -3.10 25.68 -11.36
CA LYS A 981 -3.30 25.81 -12.83
C LYS A 981 -2.21 26.61 -13.56
N LYS A 982 -1.32 27.31 -12.84
CA LYS A 982 -0.17 28.08 -13.35
C LYS A 982 1.21 27.51 -13.03
N GLY A 983 1.32 26.21 -12.70
CA GLY A 983 2.61 25.50 -12.72
C GLY A 983 3.46 25.57 -11.45
N ILE A 984 2.87 25.88 -10.29
CA ILE A 984 3.51 25.60 -8.98
C ILE A 984 3.11 24.18 -8.58
N LYS A 985 4.12 23.35 -8.29
CA LYS A 985 3.95 22.05 -7.64
C LYS A 985 4.31 22.20 -6.17
N ILE A 986 3.46 21.68 -5.29
CA ILE A 986 3.71 21.64 -3.85
C ILE A 986 3.76 20.19 -3.39
N ARG A 987 4.84 19.84 -2.70
CA ARG A 987 5.03 18.52 -2.07
C ARG A 987 5.39 18.70 -0.61
N GLN A 988 4.73 17.98 0.31
CA GLN A 988 5.17 17.95 1.70
C GLN A 988 6.52 17.24 1.81
N GLU A 989 7.52 17.88 2.40
CA GLU A 989 8.89 17.34 2.53
C GLU A 989 9.11 16.70 3.90
N ARG A 990 8.70 17.38 4.97
CA ARG A 990 8.91 16.95 6.36
C ARG A 990 7.87 17.58 7.27
N TYR A 991 7.54 16.88 8.35
CA TYR A 991 6.72 17.39 9.45
C TYR A 991 7.40 17.02 10.77
N VAL A 992 7.38 17.94 11.74
CA VAL A 992 7.92 17.75 13.09
C VAL A 992 6.85 18.21 14.09
N GLY A 993 6.56 17.36 15.06
CA GLY A 993 5.62 17.67 16.15
C GLY A 993 5.59 16.56 17.19
N TRP A 994 5.30 16.91 18.44
CA TRP A 994 5.38 15.99 19.59
C TRP A 994 4.07 15.96 20.36
N THR A 995 3.73 14.79 20.90
CA THR A 995 2.58 14.64 21.81
C THR A 995 3.06 14.54 23.26
N ASN A 996 2.13 14.57 24.20
CA ASN A 996 2.41 14.32 25.61
C ASN A 996 2.70 12.83 25.93
N TYR A 997 2.60 11.93 24.96
CA TYR A 997 2.86 10.50 25.16
C TYR A 997 4.33 10.16 24.88
N PRO A 998 4.99 9.38 25.76
CA PRO A 998 6.39 8.99 25.60
C PRO A 998 6.69 8.13 24.36
N PHE A 999 5.67 7.50 23.77
CA PHE A 999 5.80 6.72 22.54
C PHE A 999 4.55 6.87 21.68
N ALA A 1000 4.70 7.47 20.50
CA ALA A 1000 3.66 7.59 19.49
C ALA A 1000 4.11 6.91 18.21
N ILE A 1001 3.21 6.15 17.58
CA ILE A 1001 3.43 5.53 16.28
C ILE A 1001 2.33 5.98 15.31
N GLU A 1002 2.75 6.56 14.19
CA GLU A 1002 1.91 7.12 13.15
C GLU A 1002 1.99 6.20 11.92
N ALA A 1003 0.90 5.51 11.59
CA ALA A 1003 0.77 4.66 10.42
C ALA A 1003 0.37 5.48 9.19
N MET A 1004 1.14 5.34 8.11
CA MET A 1004 1.03 6.11 6.86
C MET A 1004 0.69 5.17 5.69
N PRO A 1005 -0.61 5.02 5.34
CA PRO A 1005 -1.06 4.17 4.24
C PRO A 1005 -0.89 4.91 2.90
N GLU A 1006 0.30 4.83 2.30
CA GLU A 1006 0.58 5.34 0.95
C GLU A 1006 0.62 4.17 -0.07
N GLU A 1007 1.37 4.28 -1.18
CA GLU A 1007 1.62 3.14 -2.09
C GLU A 1007 2.26 1.96 -1.34
N THR A 1008 3.11 2.28 -0.36
CA THR A 1008 3.61 1.35 0.66
C THR A 1008 3.23 1.85 2.04
N LEU A 1009 2.87 0.94 2.94
CA LEU A 1009 2.60 1.26 4.33
C LEU A 1009 3.92 1.54 5.04
N TYR A 1010 4.04 2.68 5.73
CA TYR A 1010 5.17 2.93 6.62
C TYR A 1010 4.69 3.54 7.93
N PHE A 1011 5.56 3.53 8.93
CA PHE A 1011 5.29 4.03 10.26
C PHE A 1011 6.36 5.04 10.68
N GLN A 1012 5.92 6.19 11.16
CA GLN A 1012 6.78 7.15 11.84
C GLN A 1012 6.60 6.99 13.34
N VAL A 1013 7.71 6.90 14.06
CA VAL A 1013 7.70 6.63 15.49
C VAL A 1013 8.37 7.79 16.19
N LYS A 1014 7.69 8.36 17.16
CA LYS A 1014 8.15 9.49 17.96
C LYS A 1014 8.22 9.03 19.40
N TYR A 1015 9.38 9.15 20.01
CA TYR A 1015 9.57 8.67 21.37
C TYR A 1015 10.47 9.58 22.20
N ASP A 1016 10.28 9.51 23.52
CA ASP A 1016 11.06 10.21 24.52
C ASP A 1016 12.21 9.32 25.01
N LYS A 1017 13.45 9.79 24.84
CA LYS A 1017 14.68 9.10 25.25
C LYS A 1017 14.78 8.93 26.77
N GLY A 1018 14.02 9.69 27.55
CA GLY A 1018 13.89 9.52 29.00
C GLY A 1018 13.13 8.25 29.40
N PHE A 1019 12.26 7.73 28.52
CA PHE A 1019 11.44 6.54 28.76
C PHE A 1019 11.89 5.33 27.94
N PHE A 1020 12.39 5.56 26.72
CA PHE A 1020 12.76 4.52 25.77
C PHE A 1020 14.20 4.70 25.27
N SER A 1021 15.00 3.65 25.41
CA SER A 1021 16.29 3.61 24.71
C SER A 1021 16.09 3.31 23.22
N PRO A 1022 16.95 3.83 22.31
CA PRO A 1022 16.86 3.52 20.88
C PRO A 1022 16.87 2.01 20.60
N THR A 1023 17.63 1.23 21.38
CA THR A 1023 17.65 -0.24 21.30
C THR A 1023 16.28 -0.84 21.61
N LYS A 1024 15.61 -0.37 22.68
CA LYS A 1024 14.27 -0.83 23.04
C LYS A 1024 13.24 -0.50 21.95
N VAL A 1025 13.35 0.67 21.33
CA VAL A 1025 12.48 1.05 20.20
C VAL A 1025 12.71 0.13 19.00
N SER A 1026 13.97 -0.17 18.64
CA SER A 1026 14.29 -1.12 17.55
C SER A 1026 13.64 -2.48 17.78
N GLU A 1027 13.77 -3.04 19.00
CA GLU A 1027 13.14 -4.32 19.36
C GLU A 1027 11.62 -4.30 19.18
N VAL A 1028 10.96 -3.22 19.62
CA VAL A 1028 9.50 -3.05 19.50
C VAL A 1028 9.08 -2.98 18.03
N LEU A 1029 9.85 -2.30 17.18
CA LEU A 1029 9.54 -2.17 15.75
C LEU A 1029 9.83 -3.43 14.95
N GLU A 1030 10.89 -4.17 15.28
CA GLU A 1030 11.17 -5.49 14.71
C GLU A 1030 10.03 -6.48 15.02
N ASP A 1031 9.54 -6.48 16.26
CA ASP A 1031 8.40 -7.30 16.64
C ASP A 1031 7.11 -6.86 15.95
N PHE A 1032 6.91 -5.56 15.77
CA PHE A 1032 5.74 -5.02 15.07
C PHE A 1032 5.73 -5.38 13.59
N HIS A 1033 6.86 -5.23 12.90
CA HIS A 1033 7.05 -5.64 11.50
C HIS A 1033 6.79 -7.14 11.32
N SER A 1034 7.38 -7.97 12.19
CA SER A 1034 7.21 -9.42 12.17
C SER A 1034 5.74 -9.85 12.33
N ILE A 1035 5.02 -9.24 13.27
CA ILE A 1035 3.59 -9.52 13.49
C ILE A 1035 2.75 -9.07 12.29
N LEU A 1036 2.99 -7.87 11.75
CA LEU A 1036 2.30 -7.37 10.56
C LEU A 1036 2.50 -8.29 9.36
N ASN A 1037 3.74 -8.70 9.08
CA ASN A 1037 4.04 -9.61 7.99
C ASN A 1037 3.35 -10.98 8.18
N THR A 1038 3.36 -11.51 9.41
CA THR A 1038 2.69 -12.78 9.73
C THR A 1038 1.17 -12.70 9.53
N ILE A 1039 0.56 -11.56 9.89
CA ILE A 1039 -0.86 -11.29 9.58
C ILE A 1039 -1.08 -11.29 8.07
N GLY A 1040 -0.27 -10.55 7.30
CA GLY A 1040 -0.38 -10.46 5.84
C GLY A 1040 -0.21 -11.81 5.13
N MET A 1041 0.68 -12.68 5.61
CA MET A 1041 0.86 -14.04 5.07
C MET A 1041 -0.30 -14.99 5.40
N GLY A 1042 -1.11 -14.68 6.43
CA GLY A 1042 -2.19 -15.55 6.91
C GLY A 1042 -1.71 -16.90 7.47
N THR A 1043 -0.46 -16.97 7.92
CA THR A 1043 0.19 -18.22 8.35
C THR A 1043 -0.09 -18.60 9.81
N ALA A 1044 -0.33 -17.62 10.69
CA ALA A 1044 -0.68 -17.87 12.08
C ALA A 1044 -2.15 -18.30 12.21
N LYS A 1045 -2.36 -19.47 12.81
CA LYS A 1045 -3.72 -19.98 13.08
C LYS A 1045 -4.26 -19.44 14.40
N THR A 1046 -3.40 -19.15 15.37
CA THR A 1046 -3.80 -18.68 16.71
C THR A 1046 -2.95 -17.52 17.21
N LEU A 1047 -3.49 -16.72 18.14
CA LEU A 1047 -2.72 -15.60 18.73
C LEU A 1047 -1.51 -16.10 19.52
N GLY A 1048 -1.59 -17.26 20.16
CA GLY A 1048 -0.49 -17.83 20.95
C GLY A 1048 0.78 -18.12 20.13
N GLU A 1049 0.65 -18.37 18.83
CA GLU A 1049 1.77 -18.55 17.90
C GLU A 1049 2.52 -17.23 17.65
N LEU A 1050 1.83 -16.08 17.78
CA LEU A 1050 2.40 -14.74 17.55
C LEU A 1050 3.07 -14.15 18.79
N VAL A 1051 2.47 -14.34 19.96
CA VAL A 1051 2.91 -13.67 21.21
C VAL A 1051 3.56 -14.61 22.23
N GLY A 1052 3.55 -15.91 21.99
CA GLY A 1052 4.09 -16.91 22.91
C GLY A 1052 3.25 -17.09 24.19
N GLN A 1053 3.87 -17.60 25.27
CA GLN A 1053 3.19 -17.79 26.55
C GLN A 1053 3.01 -16.46 27.29
N LEU A 1054 1.79 -15.92 27.27
CA LEU A 1054 1.41 -14.78 28.12
C LEU A 1054 1.00 -15.27 29.52
N ASN A 1055 1.46 -14.58 30.56
CA ASN A 1055 1.07 -14.89 31.95
C ASN A 1055 -0.44 -14.74 32.14
N LYS A 1056 -1.08 -15.68 32.87
CA LYS A 1056 -2.54 -15.67 33.09
C LYS A 1056 -3.01 -14.52 33.99
N THR A 1057 -2.12 -13.93 34.77
CA THR A 1057 -2.38 -12.76 35.62
C THR A 1057 -1.02 -12.36 36.17
N VAL A 1058 -0.49 -11.19 35.81
CA VAL A 1058 0.60 -10.61 36.59
C VAL A 1058 -0.07 -9.88 37.74
N VAL A 1059 -0.09 -10.48 38.92
CA VAL A 1059 -0.19 -9.70 40.15
C VAL A 1059 1.09 -8.87 40.20
N PRO A 1060 1.03 -7.54 40.26
CA PRO A 1060 2.24 -6.73 40.20
C PRO A 1060 3.20 -7.20 41.28
N ASN A 1061 4.40 -7.59 40.85
CA ASN A 1061 5.53 -7.75 41.75
C ASN A 1061 5.71 -6.40 42.44
N LYS A 1062 5.72 -6.39 43.77
CA LYS A 1062 5.88 -5.18 44.57
C LYS A 1062 7.03 -4.35 44.01
N ALA A 1063 6.71 -3.26 43.30
CA ALA A 1063 7.62 -2.14 43.17
C ALA A 1063 8.05 -1.78 44.59
N GLY A 1064 9.36 -1.68 44.80
CA GLY A 1064 9.93 -1.35 46.10
C GLY A 1064 9.28 -0.07 46.62
N HIS A 1065 8.58 -0.20 47.76
CA HIS A 1065 8.24 0.86 48.71
C HIS A 1065 8.07 2.27 48.13
N GLY A 1066 6.88 2.50 47.59
CA GLY A 1066 6.31 3.83 47.32
C GLY A 1066 4.80 3.77 47.09
N ALA A 1067 4.11 2.80 47.71
CA ALA A 1067 2.68 2.61 47.51
C ALA A 1067 1.89 3.53 48.46
N TYR A 1068 1.30 4.60 47.92
CA TYR A 1068 0.02 5.07 48.45
C TYR A 1068 -1.05 4.07 47.99
N THR A 1069 -1.21 3.03 48.81
CA THR A 1069 -2.31 2.09 48.70
C THR A 1069 -3.63 2.86 48.57
N ARG A 1070 -4.50 2.43 47.64
CA ARG A 1070 -5.93 2.46 47.86
C ARG A 1070 -6.21 1.52 49.04
N GLY A 1071 -5.94 2.00 50.25
CA GLY A 1071 -6.56 1.44 51.42
C GLY A 1071 -8.06 1.54 51.17
N GLN A 1072 -8.79 0.47 51.47
CA GLN A 1072 -10.09 0.70 52.07
C GLN A 1072 -9.85 1.68 53.22
N ALA A 1073 -10.07 2.97 52.98
CA ALA A 1073 -10.24 3.91 54.07
C ALA A 1073 -11.61 3.59 54.65
N SER A 1074 -11.64 2.59 55.52
CA SER A 1074 -12.10 2.88 56.86
C SER A 1074 -11.42 4.19 57.28
N LEU A 1075 -12.14 5.31 57.17
CA LEU A 1075 -11.89 6.49 57.99
C LEU A 1075 -11.73 5.96 59.43
N PRO A 1076 -10.53 6.08 60.01
CA PRO A 1076 -10.32 7.23 60.87
C PRO A 1076 -8.86 7.70 60.86
N MET A 1077 -8.57 8.81 60.18
CA MET A 1077 -7.47 9.70 60.56
C MET A 1077 -8.06 11.09 60.76
N GLN A 1078 -7.66 11.77 61.83
CA GLN A 1078 -8.07 13.14 62.11
C GLN A 1078 -7.84 13.99 60.86
N ARG A 1079 -8.93 14.49 60.25
CA ARG A 1079 -8.87 15.40 59.11
C ARG A 1079 -8.22 16.71 59.56
N THR A 1080 -7.25 17.20 58.78
CA THR A 1080 -6.60 18.48 59.06
C THR A 1080 -7.42 19.57 58.39
N GLY A 1081 -8.05 20.44 59.20
CA GLY A 1081 -8.77 21.61 58.69
C GLY A 1081 -7.82 22.73 58.26
N ALA A 1082 -8.35 23.69 57.50
CA ALA A 1082 -7.62 24.91 57.18
C ALA A 1082 -7.22 25.67 58.46
N SER A 1083 -5.98 26.16 58.49
CA SER A 1083 -5.38 26.88 59.61
C SER A 1083 -5.11 28.36 59.31
N SER A 1084 -5.36 28.80 58.08
CA SER A 1084 -5.20 30.18 57.61
C SER A 1084 -6.30 30.58 56.62
N GLN A 1085 -6.55 31.89 56.48
CA GLN A 1085 -7.52 32.41 55.51
C GLN A 1085 -7.16 32.04 54.06
N ALA A 1086 -5.86 31.95 53.74
CA ALA A 1086 -5.39 31.50 52.43
C ALA A 1086 -5.74 30.02 52.19
N GLN A 1087 -5.57 29.16 53.21
CA GLN A 1087 -5.98 27.75 53.13
C GLN A 1087 -7.51 27.60 53.03
N GLU A 1088 -8.29 28.42 53.75
CA GLU A 1088 -9.76 28.41 53.65
C GLU A 1088 -10.26 28.79 52.26
N ARG A 1089 -9.69 29.84 51.66
CA ARG A 1089 -10.03 30.27 50.30
C ARG A 1089 -9.70 29.20 49.27
N LEU A 1090 -8.48 28.64 49.32
CA LEU A 1090 -8.05 27.61 48.38
C LEU A 1090 -8.83 26.29 48.57
N ALA A 1091 -9.15 25.93 49.82
CA ALA A 1091 -10.03 24.79 50.11
C ALA A 1091 -11.44 24.99 49.53
N GLY A 1092 -12.00 26.20 49.61
CA GLY A 1092 -13.29 26.53 49.00
C GLY A 1092 -13.28 26.34 47.47
N ILE A 1093 -12.20 26.79 46.81
CA ILE A 1093 -12.00 26.57 45.36
C ILE A 1093 -11.98 25.06 45.03
N TRP A 1094 -11.23 24.27 45.80
CA TRP A 1094 -11.13 22.83 45.58
C TRP A 1094 -12.44 22.10 45.86
N GLN A 1095 -13.15 22.44 46.94
CA GLN A 1095 -14.45 21.87 47.30
C GLN A 1095 -15.48 22.11 46.19
N GLN A 1096 -15.55 23.34 45.68
CA GLN A 1096 -16.42 23.70 44.58
C GLN A 1096 -16.06 22.94 43.30
N THR A 1097 -14.78 22.85 42.97
CA THR A 1097 -14.31 22.26 41.71
C THR A 1097 -14.40 20.73 41.71
N LEU A 1098 -13.97 20.08 42.78
CA LEU A 1098 -14.02 18.62 42.96
C LEU A 1098 -15.40 18.10 43.38
N ARG A 1099 -16.33 19.01 43.75
CA ARG A 1099 -17.66 18.71 44.29
C ARG A 1099 -17.60 17.83 45.54
N LEU A 1100 -16.75 18.22 46.48
CA LEU A 1100 -16.55 17.56 47.77
C LEU A 1100 -17.08 18.45 48.89
N ASP A 1101 -17.88 17.89 49.81
CA ASP A 1101 -18.43 18.64 50.95
C ASP A 1101 -17.33 19.08 51.94
N GLU A 1102 -16.28 18.27 52.09
CA GLU A 1102 -15.14 18.54 52.97
C GLU A 1102 -13.84 18.03 52.31
N ILE A 1103 -12.73 18.75 52.51
CA ILE A 1103 -11.41 18.40 51.98
C ILE A 1103 -10.36 18.48 53.12
N ASP A 1104 -9.43 17.52 53.13
CA ASP A 1104 -8.25 17.54 54.01
C ASP A 1104 -7.12 18.35 53.35
N VAL A 1105 -6.61 19.38 54.03
CA VAL A 1105 -5.66 20.33 53.44
C VAL A 1105 -4.28 19.74 53.12
N ARG A 1106 -4.00 18.53 53.61
CA ARG A 1106 -2.75 17.78 53.39
C ARG A 1106 -2.85 16.69 52.33
N THR A 1107 -4.04 16.43 51.81
CA THR A 1107 -4.21 15.43 50.76
C THR A 1107 -3.91 16.06 49.39
N PRO A 1108 -3.01 15.48 48.58
CA PRO A 1108 -2.71 15.98 47.24
C PRO A 1108 -3.93 16.02 46.31
N PHE A 1109 -3.94 16.96 45.35
CA PHE A 1109 -5.06 17.18 44.42
C PHE A 1109 -5.53 15.91 43.70
N LEU A 1110 -4.60 15.12 43.15
CA LEU A 1110 -4.92 13.90 42.40
C LEU A 1110 -5.51 12.79 43.30
N ALA A 1111 -5.10 12.74 44.57
CA ALA A 1111 -5.62 11.76 45.52
C ALA A 1111 -7.07 12.06 45.94
N LEU A 1112 -7.55 13.29 45.74
CA LEU A 1112 -8.94 13.70 45.94
C LEU A 1112 -9.83 13.47 44.71
N GLY A 1113 -9.31 12.84 43.65
CA GLY A 1113 -10.04 12.59 42.41
C GLY A 1113 -9.90 13.71 41.37
N GLY A 1114 -8.91 14.59 41.53
CA GLY A 1114 -8.54 15.59 40.53
C GLY A 1114 -8.12 14.97 39.20
N ASN A 1115 -8.28 15.74 38.11
CA ASN A 1115 -7.82 15.39 36.76
C ASN A 1115 -7.41 16.68 36.02
N SER A 1116 -6.88 16.56 34.79
CA SER A 1116 -6.37 17.70 34.02
C SER A 1116 -7.39 18.82 33.75
N LEU A 1117 -8.66 18.47 33.50
CA LEU A 1117 -9.73 19.45 33.28
C LEU A 1117 -10.02 20.24 34.56
N LEU A 1118 -10.11 19.54 35.69
CA LEU A 1118 -10.32 20.16 37.01
C LEU A 1118 -9.09 20.95 37.47
N ALA A 1119 -7.88 20.49 37.12
CA ALA A 1119 -6.64 21.19 37.44
C ALA A 1119 -6.57 22.57 36.75
N LEU A 1120 -6.95 22.65 35.47
CA LEU A 1120 -7.05 23.94 34.77
C LEU A 1120 -8.07 24.88 35.40
N GLN A 1121 -9.21 24.34 35.85
CA GLN A 1121 -10.24 25.13 36.53
C GLN A 1121 -9.74 25.63 37.89
N VAL A 1122 -9.14 24.76 38.71
CA VAL A 1122 -8.53 25.16 39.98
C VAL A 1122 -7.46 26.23 39.74
N TYR A 1123 -6.58 26.02 38.77
CA TYR A 1123 -5.53 26.96 38.41
C TYR A 1123 -6.09 28.35 38.05
N ALA A 1124 -7.09 28.42 37.17
CA ALA A 1124 -7.72 29.67 36.76
C ALA A 1124 -8.42 30.38 37.94
N LEU A 1125 -9.18 29.65 38.75
CA LEU A 1125 -9.86 30.18 39.94
C LEU A 1125 -8.88 30.67 41.00
N SER A 1126 -7.79 29.94 41.22
CA SER A 1126 -6.73 30.33 42.14
C SER A 1126 -6.05 31.63 41.69
N ARG A 1127 -5.77 31.79 40.40
CA ARG A 1127 -5.22 33.06 39.87
C ARG A 1127 -6.17 34.24 40.02
N LEU A 1128 -7.47 34.04 39.78
CA LEU A 1128 -8.49 35.06 40.04
C LEU A 1128 -8.54 35.51 41.50
N ASP A 1129 -8.25 34.58 42.41
CA ASP A 1129 -8.26 34.82 43.85
C ASP A 1129 -6.90 35.35 44.37
N GLY A 1130 -5.92 35.53 43.48
CA GLY A 1130 -4.62 36.17 43.74
C GLY A 1130 -3.45 35.21 43.98
N PHE A 1131 -3.65 33.89 43.86
CA PHE A 1131 -2.57 32.92 44.04
C PHE A 1131 -1.72 32.79 42.76
N ASP A 1132 -0.39 32.84 42.88
CA ASP A 1132 0.55 32.77 41.75
C ASP A 1132 1.47 31.54 41.81
N PHE A 1133 0.88 30.36 42.04
CA PHE A 1133 1.58 29.09 41.82
C PHE A 1133 1.50 28.66 40.36
N GLU A 1134 2.43 27.82 39.91
CA GLU A 1134 2.37 27.21 38.58
C GLU A 1134 1.58 25.90 38.58
N LEU A 1135 1.06 25.49 37.42
CA LEU A 1135 0.28 24.25 37.30
C LEU A 1135 1.06 23.00 37.76
N LYS A 1136 2.39 22.99 37.60
CA LYS A 1136 3.27 21.92 38.09
C LYS A 1136 3.31 21.81 39.62
N ASP A 1137 3.14 22.92 40.33
CA ASP A 1137 3.14 22.95 41.79
C ASP A 1137 1.89 22.24 42.33
N LEU A 1138 0.74 22.45 41.68
CA LEU A 1138 -0.54 21.80 42.00
C LEU A 1138 -0.49 20.27 41.88
N LEU A 1139 0.27 19.75 40.92
CA LEU A 1139 0.34 18.32 40.60
C LEU A 1139 1.51 17.60 41.26
N SER A 1140 2.35 18.33 41.99
CA SER A 1140 3.48 17.74 42.71
C SER A 1140 3.00 16.90 43.91
N ASP A 1141 3.85 16.00 44.42
CA ASP A 1141 3.58 15.25 45.66
C ASP A 1141 3.33 16.18 46.87
N ASN A 1142 3.82 17.42 46.79
CA ASN A 1142 3.62 18.47 47.78
C ASN A 1142 2.51 19.45 47.39
N GLY A 1143 1.77 19.20 46.31
CA GLY A 1143 0.65 19.99 45.80
C GLY A 1143 -0.59 19.84 46.66
N THR A 1144 -0.48 20.24 47.93
CA THR A 1144 -1.54 20.23 48.93
C THR A 1144 -2.01 21.66 49.19
N ILE A 1145 -3.25 21.84 49.67
CA ILE A 1145 -3.77 23.15 50.04
C ILE A 1145 -2.87 23.82 51.10
N GLU A 1146 -2.30 23.05 52.03
CA GLU A 1146 -1.38 23.54 53.07
C GLU A 1146 -0.18 24.28 52.46
N ASN A 1147 0.41 23.72 51.41
CA ASN A 1147 1.62 24.26 50.77
C ASN A 1147 1.31 25.34 49.75
N LEU A 1148 0.30 25.13 48.89
CA LEU A 1148 -0.07 26.07 47.83
C LEU A 1148 -0.64 27.39 48.37
N ALA A 1149 -1.20 27.37 49.58
CA ALA A 1149 -1.66 28.59 50.24
C ALA A 1149 -0.56 29.62 50.50
N SER A 1150 0.72 29.25 50.41
CA SER A 1150 1.86 30.17 50.55
C SER A 1150 2.11 31.05 49.32
N TYR A 1151 1.42 30.79 48.21
CA TYR A 1151 1.53 31.53 46.94
C TYR A 1151 0.46 32.64 46.78
N LEU A 1152 -0.34 32.90 47.82
CA LEU A 1152 -1.22 34.08 47.91
C LEU A 1152 -0.42 35.34 48.24
#